data_AF-A0A0S2JES7-F1
#
_entry.id   AF-A0A0S2JES7-F1
#
_cell.length_a   1.000
_cell.length_b   1.000
_cell.length_c   1.000
_cell.angle_alpha   90.00
_cell.angle_beta   90.00
_cell.angle_gamma   90.00
#
_symmetry.space_group_name_H-M   'P 1'
#
loop_
_entity.id
_entity.type
_entity.pdbx_description
1 polymer ?
#
loop_
_entity_poly.entity_id
_entity_poly.type
_entity_poly.pdbx_seq_one_letter_code
_entity_poly.pdbx_strand_id
1 'polypeptide(L)'
;MAKGNYSSAIIGLDAQFENQFTVQNNIDNVERALYLGKVQGKSLGKSLGKTQGQEQDKALLISVKASVERMALANKVNSADIKVIVLAENAASEMVDIDVDVDVDSAIVVSSFAQAMLQLDVLIGQHALVALVGVNLAEILSHALSAEPEQQSSAGNDLAVEPVTTISFDETFTGYQHCHGIAAILFASISFAQSNNSYVYSWLKGFAVGDEVTNFTEVTEVTASALDNAQVSANDIGLLEVSALADNKLSLAESSGLIASYAHQKKLNTAVSCARSLTGEGAGFSQVFGLLRTIIALQQRYIPAITDWQQPAEHELIDWQNSSFYLATEARPWYPHPEGNAHLAAYSCLAANNDYCHVILAENKIIVAGEKHPLVDIRDNGFIACSDLKMVLVAADDQQSLLSKLTELENDLQSNLVMPAQSIQAIALSYYQQAKSIKNTYSIVLLCESKTELLKEVASAKSGIVTALATGKEWRTPKGSYFTPKPVNRDLTVSEDSNNVSFLYPGIGATYIGLGRDLLHLFPEIHQDVANLADDIGASLKDTLLNPRSVVRPSFKALKQLDLDLRGNLADIAEAGVGFACVFTKVFENVFKLKADFATGYSMGEVSMYAALGAWQQPGLMSARLANSDTFNERLCGDLLTLREHWGLPELSETTGKNDEFIWETYTIKATLAEVIAASEGEDRVYCTIINTPDSLLIAGYPEDCLRVIKKLGVRAMALNMANAIHSAPANIEYDDMVELYTMDVTSRLPTKMYSSSCYLPIPQLSKAIAHSVAKCLCERVDFPRLINTMYDQGARVFIEMGPGRSLCSWTDKILDFDLNGKGNGQRKPRVAVPVNAKGTSDELTYFRAVAKLISHGVTLDLQRLFYGSIIVQKK
;
A
#
# COMPACT_ATOMS: atom_id res chain seq x y z
N MET A 1 2.11 21.86 -18.68
CA MET A 1 3.54 22.21 -18.76
C MET A 1 4.04 22.46 -17.35
N ALA A 2 5.26 22.06 -17.01
CA ALA A 2 5.84 22.37 -15.70
C ALA A 2 6.03 23.90 -15.59
N LYS A 3 5.50 24.51 -14.52
CA LYS A 3 5.70 25.92 -14.18
C LYS A 3 6.73 25.94 -13.06
N GLY A 4 7.96 26.40 -13.33
CA GLY A 4 9.00 26.48 -12.30
C GLY A 4 10.38 26.78 -12.88
N ASN A 5 11.29 27.24 -12.02
CA ASN A 5 12.71 27.35 -12.32
C ASN A 5 13.34 25.96 -12.13
N TYR A 6 13.70 25.31 -13.24
CA TYR A 6 14.33 23.98 -13.25
C TYR A 6 15.63 24.06 -14.05
N SER A 7 16.68 23.36 -13.60
CA SER A 7 17.97 23.30 -14.31
C SER A 7 17.95 22.27 -15.44
N SER A 8 17.37 21.08 -15.19
CA SER A 8 17.32 20.00 -16.16
C SER A 8 16.16 19.03 -15.92
N ALA A 9 15.82 18.25 -16.95
CA ALA A 9 14.84 17.18 -16.89
C ALA A 9 15.52 15.81 -16.77
N ILE A 10 14.95 14.91 -15.97
CA ILE A 10 15.37 13.52 -15.87
C ILE A 10 14.39 12.67 -16.68
N ILE A 11 14.88 12.04 -17.74
CA ILE A 11 14.04 11.40 -18.78
C ILE A 11 14.30 9.91 -18.97
N GLY A 12 15.22 9.32 -18.22
CA GLY A 12 15.51 7.88 -18.26
C GLY A 12 16.14 7.40 -16.98
N LEU A 13 15.84 6.15 -16.63
CA LEU A 13 16.30 5.46 -15.43
C LEU A 13 16.69 4.03 -15.82
N ASP A 14 17.74 3.51 -15.20
CA ASP A 14 18.07 2.10 -15.24
C ASP A 14 18.91 1.71 -14.02
N ALA A 15 18.77 0.48 -13.55
CA ALA A 15 19.59 -0.02 -12.46
C ALA A 15 19.55 -1.54 -12.37
N GLN A 16 20.66 -2.09 -11.90
CA GLN A 16 20.82 -3.50 -11.54
C GLN A 16 21.81 -3.58 -10.39
N PHE A 17 21.58 -4.46 -9.43
CA PHE A 17 22.54 -4.69 -8.36
C PHE A 17 22.47 -6.12 -7.83
N GLU A 18 23.56 -6.56 -7.23
CA GLU A 18 23.64 -7.79 -6.46
C GLU A 18 24.36 -7.53 -5.14
N ASN A 19 23.96 -8.28 -4.12
CA ASN A 19 24.66 -8.36 -2.85
C ASN A 19 24.62 -9.81 -2.35
N GLN A 20 25.16 -10.06 -1.17
CA GLN A 20 25.25 -11.41 -0.60
C GLN A 20 23.90 -12.13 -0.44
N PHE A 21 22.77 -11.41 -0.52
CA PHE A 21 21.43 -11.96 -0.26
C PHE A 21 20.56 -12.05 -1.53
N THR A 22 20.91 -11.36 -2.62
CA THR A 22 19.98 -11.16 -3.73
C THR A 22 20.63 -10.66 -5.02
N VAL A 23 19.90 -10.79 -6.13
CA VAL A 23 20.23 -10.23 -7.44
C VAL A 23 18.99 -9.53 -7.99
N GLN A 24 19.10 -8.24 -8.29
CA GLN A 24 18.09 -7.41 -8.93
C GLN A 24 18.56 -7.05 -10.35
N ASN A 25 17.99 -7.73 -11.34
CA ASN A 25 18.52 -7.73 -12.71
C ASN A 25 17.86 -6.72 -13.66
N ASN A 26 16.90 -5.94 -13.18
CA ASN A 26 16.25 -4.87 -13.95
C ASN A 26 15.63 -3.84 -12.99
N ILE A 27 15.33 -2.66 -13.54
CA ILE A 27 14.84 -1.50 -12.80
C ILE A 27 13.49 -1.72 -12.10
N ASP A 28 12.59 -2.54 -12.63
CA ASP A 28 11.28 -2.81 -11.99
C ASP A 28 11.46 -3.68 -10.73
N ASN A 29 12.37 -4.66 -10.79
CA ASN A 29 12.77 -5.46 -9.64
C ASN A 29 13.50 -4.60 -8.59
N VAL A 30 14.35 -3.68 -9.03
CA VAL A 30 15.00 -2.69 -8.16
C VAL A 30 13.98 -1.79 -7.46
N GLU A 31 12.99 -1.24 -8.17
CA GLU A 31 11.95 -0.40 -7.59
C GLU A 31 11.12 -1.16 -6.54
N ARG A 32 10.79 -2.42 -6.81
CA ARG A 32 10.12 -3.29 -5.83
C ARG A 32 10.96 -3.45 -4.56
N ALA A 33 12.25 -3.70 -4.68
CA ALA A 33 13.15 -3.80 -3.53
C ALA A 33 13.25 -2.47 -2.75
N LEU A 34 13.29 -1.32 -3.46
CA LEU A 34 13.30 0.02 -2.86
C LEU A 34 12.05 0.32 -2.04
N TYR A 35 10.87 -0.06 -2.54
CA TYR A 35 9.60 0.13 -1.85
C TYR A 35 9.48 -0.80 -0.64
N LEU A 36 9.80 -2.09 -0.79
CA LEU A 36 9.75 -3.06 0.31
C LEU A 36 10.77 -2.74 1.42
N GLY A 37 11.80 -1.94 1.13
CA GLY A 37 12.84 -1.55 2.09
C GLY A 37 13.68 -2.72 2.59
N LYS A 38 13.56 -3.88 1.94
CA LYS A 38 14.27 -5.12 2.20
C LYS A 38 14.38 -5.86 0.89
N VAL A 39 15.47 -6.61 0.74
CA VAL A 39 15.53 -7.54 -0.38
C VAL A 39 15.08 -8.90 0.11
N GLN A 40 14.07 -9.48 -0.54
CA GLN A 40 13.66 -10.84 -0.22
C GLN A 40 14.77 -11.79 -0.68
N GLY A 41 15.70 -12.09 0.22
CA GLY A 41 16.56 -13.25 0.06
C GLY A 41 15.68 -14.49 0.19
N LYS A 42 15.90 -15.48 -0.68
CA LYS A 42 15.60 -16.87 -0.34
C LYS A 42 16.18 -17.06 1.07
N SER A 43 15.35 -17.27 2.10
CA SER A 43 15.86 -18.00 3.24
C SER A 43 16.31 -19.34 2.63
N LEU A 44 17.60 -19.61 2.59
CA LEU A 44 18.08 -20.99 2.66
C LEU A 44 17.36 -21.58 3.87
N GLY A 45 16.33 -22.38 3.57
CA GLY A 45 15.19 -22.54 4.47
C GLY A 45 15.58 -22.91 5.89
N LYS A 46 14.95 -22.24 6.87
CA LYS A 46 14.62 -22.88 8.15
C LYS A 46 13.50 -23.89 7.92
N SER A 47 13.75 -24.91 7.10
CA SER A 47 12.91 -26.09 6.95
C SER A 47 13.64 -27.15 6.14
N LEU A 48 14.04 -28.21 6.84
CA LEU A 48 14.41 -29.53 6.34
C LEU A 48 15.80 -29.67 5.71
N GLY A 49 16.71 -30.21 6.54
CA GLY A 49 17.75 -31.20 6.21
C GLY A 49 18.47 -31.10 4.87
N LYS A 50 19.78 -30.83 4.94
CA LYS A 50 20.84 -31.16 3.97
C LYS A 50 20.36 -31.97 2.74
N THR A 51 19.97 -31.27 1.68
CA THR A 51 20.17 -31.75 0.31
C THR A 51 20.74 -30.62 -0.52
N GLN A 52 22.02 -30.75 -0.85
CA GLN A 52 22.70 -29.99 -1.89
C GLN A 52 21.96 -30.19 -3.22
N GLY A 53 21.50 -29.10 -3.81
CA GLY A 53 20.89 -29.08 -5.14
C GLY A 53 21.21 -27.74 -5.79
N GLN A 54 22.06 -27.80 -6.81
CA GLN A 54 22.66 -26.69 -7.55
C GLN A 54 21.60 -25.89 -8.34
N GLU A 55 21.32 -24.65 -7.94
CA GLU A 55 21.10 -23.55 -8.89
C GLU A 55 22.37 -22.71 -8.83
N GLN A 56 23.32 -22.96 -9.74
CA GLN A 56 24.46 -22.06 -9.93
C GLN A 56 23.91 -20.76 -10.54
N ASP A 57 23.85 -19.72 -9.71
CA ASP A 57 23.49 -18.35 -10.06
C ASP A 57 24.39 -17.82 -11.18
N LYS A 58 23.77 -17.23 -12.21
CA LYS A 58 24.50 -16.43 -13.20
C LYS A 58 24.88 -15.11 -12.54
N ALA A 59 26.17 -14.78 -12.53
CA ALA A 59 26.66 -13.46 -12.17
C ALA A 59 25.91 -12.36 -12.94
N LEU A 60 25.63 -11.23 -12.30
CA LEU A 60 25.02 -10.06 -12.92
C LEU A 60 25.92 -9.55 -14.06
N LEU A 61 25.42 -9.58 -15.30
CA LEU A 61 26.12 -9.02 -16.46
C LEU A 61 25.91 -7.50 -16.51
N ILE A 62 26.74 -6.77 -15.77
CA ILE A 62 26.71 -5.31 -15.73
C ILE A 62 27.42 -4.74 -16.96
N SER A 63 26.79 -3.79 -17.65
CA SER A 63 27.36 -3.08 -18.79
C SER A 63 26.85 -1.63 -18.81
N VAL A 64 27.78 -0.68 -18.89
CA VAL A 64 27.45 0.75 -18.99
C VAL A 64 26.77 1.01 -20.32
N LYS A 65 27.33 0.49 -21.41
CA LYS A 65 26.76 0.58 -22.75
C LYS A 65 25.32 0.05 -22.80
N ALA A 66 25.07 -1.14 -22.27
CA ALA A 66 23.74 -1.74 -22.31
C ALA A 66 22.71 -0.91 -21.52
N SER A 67 23.14 -0.27 -20.42
CA SER A 67 22.27 0.61 -19.62
C SER A 67 21.92 1.89 -20.37
N VAL A 68 22.91 2.51 -21.04
CA VAL A 68 22.69 3.67 -21.91
C VAL A 68 21.79 3.31 -23.09
N GLU A 69 21.98 2.16 -23.72
CA GLU A 69 21.14 1.66 -24.82
C GLU A 69 19.68 1.44 -24.40
N ARG A 70 19.43 0.89 -23.19
CA ARG A 70 18.07 0.74 -22.65
C ARG A 70 17.38 2.09 -22.46
N MET A 71 18.07 3.06 -21.86
CA MET A 71 17.52 4.41 -21.68
C MET A 71 17.30 5.14 -23.02
N ALA A 72 18.21 4.97 -23.98
CA ALA A 72 18.10 5.53 -25.32
C ALA A 72 16.89 4.95 -26.07
N LEU A 73 16.70 3.63 -26.00
CA LEU A 73 15.57 2.92 -26.61
C LEU A 73 14.24 3.43 -26.05
N ALA A 74 14.12 3.55 -24.71
CA ALA A 74 12.92 4.05 -24.06
C ALA A 74 12.54 5.48 -24.50
N ASN A 75 13.54 6.29 -24.83
CA ASN A 75 13.38 7.68 -25.28
C ASN A 75 13.35 7.85 -26.81
N LYS A 76 13.53 6.76 -27.59
CA LYS A 76 13.66 6.76 -29.05
C LYS A 76 14.76 7.73 -29.54
N VAL A 77 15.92 7.70 -28.90
CA VAL A 77 17.12 8.45 -29.30
C VAL A 77 18.25 7.48 -29.64
N ASN A 78 19.27 7.95 -30.36
CA ASN A 78 20.46 7.15 -30.65
C ASN A 78 21.39 7.16 -29.43
N SER A 79 21.83 5.98 -28.96
CA SER A 79 22.75 5.89 -27.83
C SER A 79 24.10 6.57 -28.10
N ALA A 80 24.52 6.68 -29.36
CA ALA A 80 25.74 7.39 -29.76
C ALA A 80 25.68 8.92 -29.54
N ASP A 81 24.47 9.49 -29.42
CA ASP A 81 24.26 10.92 -29.17
C ASP A 81 24.30 11.25 -27.66
N ILE A 82 24.40 10.23 -26.79
CA ILE A 82 24.41 10.38 -25.34
C ILE A 82 25.85 10.49 -24.85
N LYS A 83 26.17 11.59 -24.16
CA LYS A 83 27.41 11.74 -23.41
C LYS A 83 27.33 10.96 -22.12
N VAL A 84 28.40 10.26 -21.74
CA VAL A 84 28.41 9.38 -20.57
C VAL A 84 29.38 9.92 -19.53
N ILE A 85 28.88 10.15 -18.32
CA ILE A 85 29.69 10.39 -17.12
C ILE A 85 29.63 9.12 -16.28
N VAL A 86 30.78 8.52 -16.00
CA VAL A 86 30.90 7.35 -15.14
C VAL A 86 31.48 7.77 -13.80
N LEU A 87 30.74 7.50 -12.73
CA LEU A 87 31.19 7.63 -11.37
C LEU A 87 31.74 6.28 -10.88
N ALA A 88 33.04 6.21 -10.70
CA ALA A 88 33.76 5.07 -10.15
C ALA A 88 34.69 5.59 -9.05
N GLU A 89 34.42 5.22 -7.80
CA GLU A 89 35.19 5.66 -6.65
C GLU A 89 36.20 4.56 -6.27
N ASN A 90 37.48 4.93 -6.16
CA ASN A 90 38.57 4.02 -5.78
C ASN A 90 38.70 3.98 -4.25
N ALA A 91 38.62 2.80 -3.65
CA ALA A 91 38.80 2.60 -2.21
C ALA A 91 40.28 2.62 -1.73
N ALA A 92 41.22 3.11 -2.55
CA ALA A 92 42.63 3.20 -2.17
C ALA A 92 43.27 4.51 -2.63
N SER A 93 43.80 5.26 -1.65
CA SER A 93 44.68 6.39 -1.85
C SER A 93 46.00 5.92 -2.49
N GLU A 94 46.14 6.12 -3.79
CA GLU A 94 47.37 6.47 -4.51
C GLU A 94 47.01 6.46 -5.99
N MET A 95 47.55 7.40 -6.76
CA MET A 95 47.37 7.48 -8.21
C MET A 95 47.76 6.15 -8.87
N VAL A 96 46.77 5.30 -9.09
CA VAL A 96 46.83 4.17 -10.02
C VAL A 96 45.74 4.46 -11.03
N ASP A 97 46.13 4.76 -12.27
CA ASP A 97 45.25 4.70 -13.44
C ASP A 97 44.73 3.26 -13.53
N ILE A 98 43.60 3.00 -12.89
CA ILE A 98 42.81 1.81 -13.17
C ILE A 98 41.98 2.20 -14.38
N ASP A 99 42.34 1.65 -15.54
CA ASP A 99 41.43 1.49 -16.67
C ASP A 99 40.22 0.72 -16.13
N VAL A 100 39.21 1.41 -15.60
CA VAL A 100 37.87 0.85 -15.53
C VAL A 100 37.53 0.61 -17.00
N ASP A 101 37.52 -0.65 -17.43
CA ASP A 101 37.16 -1.05 -18.79
C ASP A 101 35.67 -0.76 -18.99
N VAL A 102 35.36 0.53 -19.11
CA VAL A 102 34.04 1.05 -19.44
C VAL A 102 33.86 0.72 -20.91
N ASP A 103 32.84 -0.08 -21.21
CA ASP A 103 32.54 -0.57 -22.55
C ASP A 103 31.95 0.51 -23.49
N VAL A 104 32.39 1.76 -23.32
CA VAL A 104 31.96 2.96 -24.04
C VAL A 104 33.19 3.78 -24.47
N ASP A 105 33.31 4.04 -25.77
CA ASP A 105 34.51 4.63 -26.40
C ASP A 105 34.88 6.07 -25.93
N SER A 106 33.97 6.79 -25.25
CA SER A 106 34.19 8.19 -24.83
C SER A 106 33.41 8.58 -23.58
N ALA A 107 33.76 8.00 -22.43
CA ALA A 107 33.19 8.35 -21.12
C ALA A 107 34.07 9.36 -20.36
N ILE A 108 33.44 10.27 -19.60
CA ILE A 108 34.12 11.10 -18.60
C ILE A 108 34.06 10.35 -17.27
N VAL A 109 35.21 9.97 -16.72
CA VAL A 109 35.29 9.27 -15.43
C VAL A 109 35.58 10.28 -14.31
N VAL A 110 34.81 10.23 -13.23
CA VAL A 110 34.95 11.09 -12.04
C VAL A 110 34.92 10.25 -10.78
N SER A 111 35.46 10.79 -9.67
CA SER A 111 35.60 10.04 -8.41
C SER A 111 34.52 10.34 -7.37
N SER A 112 33.72 11.39 -7.56
CA SER A 112 32.61 11.73 -6.66
C SER A 112 31.38 12.25 -7.41
N PHE A 113 30.21 12.11 -6.80
CA PHE A 113 28.96 12.63 -7.33
C PHE A 113 28.96 14.17 -7.44
N ALA A 114 29.67 14.88 -6.56
CA ALA A 114 29.84 16.33 -6.67
C ALA A 114 30.53 16.72 -7.99
N GLN A 115 31.63 16.06 -8.35
CA GLN A 115 32.32 16.27 -9.62
C GLN A 115 31.43 15.87 -10.81
N ALA A 116 30.68 14.77 -10.69
CA ALA A 116 29.73 14.35 -11.71
C ALA A 116 28.67 15.43 -12.00
N MET A 117 28.10 16.04 -10.97
CA MET A 117 27.07 17.08 -11.11
C MET A 117 27.61 18.35 -11.77
N LEU A 118 28.85 18.75 -11.48
CA LEU A 118 29.50 19.87 -12.17
C LEU A 118 29.70 19.59 -13.67
N GLN A 119 30.17 18.40 -14.03
CA GLN A 119 30.34 18.02 -15.44
C GLN A 119 28.99 17.90 -16.16
N LEU A 120 27.98 17.37 -15.47
CA LEU A 120 26.62 17.27 -15.98
C LEU A 120 26.05 18.65 -16.31
N ASP A 121 26.19 19.62 -15.41
CA ASP A 121 25.67 20.99 -15.61
C ASP A 121 26.30 21.66 -16.85
N VAL A 122 27.62 21.51 -17.02
CA VAL A 122 28.35 21.99 -18.20
C VAL A 122 27.82 21.37 -19.49
N LEU A 123 27.66 20.04 -19.53
CA LEU A 123 27.19 19.32 -20.73
C LEU A 123 25.72 19.61 -21.05
N ILE A 124 24.86 19.73 -20.03
CA ILE A 124 23.45 20.12 -20.22
C ILE A 124 23.35 21.55 -20.75
N GLY A 125 24.21 22.46 -20.27
CA GLY A 125 24.34 23.83 -20.80
C GLY A 125 24.76 23.87 -22.28
N GLN A 126 25.44 22.81 -22.77
CA GLN A 126 25.77 22.60 -24.18
C GLN A 126 24.67 21.86 -24.95
N HIS A 127 23.48 21.69 -24.36
CA HIS A 127 22.34 20.96 -24.91
C HIS A 127 22.60 19.46 -25.21
N ALA A 128 23.58 18.84 -24.55
CA ALA A 128 23.81 17.41 -24.68
C ALA A 128 22.74 16.59 -23.95
N LEU A 129 22.54 15.34 -24.39
CA LEU A 129 21.96 14.30 -23.55
C LEU A 129 23.09 13.68 -22.71
N VAL A 130 22.85 13.51 -21.42
CA VAL A 130 23.90 13.07 -20.49
C VAL A 130 23.40 11.89 -19.67
N ALA A 131 24.03 10.73 -19.82
CA ALA A 131 23.87 9.60 -18.92
C ALA A 131 24.87 9.72 -17.77
N LEU A 132 24.35 9.88 -16.54
CA LEU A 132 25.13 9.74 -15.32
C LEU A 132 25.04 8.28 -14.85
N VAL A 133 26.18 7.61 -14.74
CA VAL A 133 26.24 6.18 -14.45
C VAL A 133 27.16 5.93 -13.26
N GLY A 134 26.61 5.47 -12.14
CA GLY A 134 27.38 5.03 -10.98
C GLY A 134 27.60 3.53 -11.05
N VAL A 135 28.84 3.09 -10.82
CA VAL A 135 29.22 1.68 -10.92
C VAL A 135 30.01 1.20 -9.72
N ASN A 136 29.83 -0.07 -9.38
CA ASN A 136 30.78 -0.86 -8.63
C ASN A 136 30.85 -2.26 -9.25
N LEU A 137 31.91 -2.50 -10.01
CA LEU A 137 32.02 -3.62 -10.95
C LEU A 137 32.93 -4.76 -10.48
N ALA A 138 33.29 -4.81 -9.18
CA ALA A 138 34.43 -5.58 -8.66
C ALA A 138 34.80 -6.84 -9.47
N GLU A 139 36.09 -6.96 -9.76
CA GLU A 139 36.73 -7.98 -10.58
C GLU A 139 36.05 -9.36 -10.53
N ILE A 140 35.61 -9.81 -11.71
CA ILE A 140 35.26 -11.19 -12.06
C ILE A 140 36.42 -12.19 -11.82
N LEU A 141 37.53 -11.78 -11.18
CA LEU A 141 38.82 -12.47 -11.15
C LEU A 141 39.46 -12.53 -9.75
N SER A 142 38.83 -13.17 -8.77
CA SER A 142 39.60 -13.66 -7.59
C SER A 142 39.03 -14.91 -6.92
N HIS A 143 37.75 -15.23 -7.07
CA HIS A 143 37.21 -16.51 -6.57
C HIS A 143 37.74 -17.76 -7.28
N ALA A 144 38.55 -17.62 -8.34
CA ALA A 144 39.23 -18.73 -9.00
C ALA A 144 40.68 -18.95 -8.52
N LEU A 145 41.35 -17.96 -7.90
CA LEU A 145 42.79 -18.03 -7.59
C LEU A 145 43.19 -17.18 -6.38
N SER A 146 42.74 -17.52 -5.17
CA SER A 146 43.54 -17.33 -3.93
C SER A 146 42.80 -17.92 -2.74
N ALA A 147 43.22 -19.13 -2.36
CA ALA A 147 42.98 -19.64 -1.02
C ALA A 147 44.11 -19.12 -0.13
N GLU A 148 43.86 -18.05 0.62
CA GLU A 148 44.61 -17.68 1.83
C GLU A 148 43.57 -17.28 2.89
N PRO A 149 43.50 -17.97 4.04
CA PRO A 149 42.48 -17.69 5.06
C PRO A 149 42.93 -16.54 5.96
N GLU A 150 42.20 -15.42 5.92
CA GLU A 150 42.30 -14.43 7.00
C GLU A 150 41.72 -15.01 8.29
N GLN A 151 42.56 -15.04 9.33
CA GLN A 151 42.19 -15.46 10.67
C GLN A 151 41.29 -14.40 11.33
N GLN A 152 39.97 -14.61 11.30
CA GLN A 152 39.07 -14.03 12.28
C GLN A 152 38.67 -15.08 13.33
N SER A 153 38.81 -14.67 14.58
CA SER A 153 38.67 -15.45 15.80
C SER A 153 37.33 -16.18 15.90
N SER A 154 37.41 -17.48 16.16
CA SER A 154 36.31 -18.38 16.48
C SER A 154 35.68 -18.07 17.84
N ALA A 155 34.38 -17.75 17.86
CA ALA A 155 33.38 -18.30 18.80
C ALA A 155 32.03 -17.58 18.64
N GLY A 156 31.09 -18.18 17.88
CA GLY A 156 29.69 -17.74 17.84
C GLY A 156 28.91 -18.50 16.78
N ASN A 157 27.81 -19.13 17.18
CA ASN A 157 26.91 -19.96 16.37
C ASN A 157 26.76 -19.58 14.88
N ASP A 158 26.89 -20.57 13.99
CA ASP A 158 26.44 -20.56 12.58
C ASP A 158 24.90 -20.44 12.46
N LEU A 159 24.37 -19.30 12.90
CA LEU A 159 23.05 -18.83 12.48
C LEU A 159 23.32 -17.79 11.40
N ALA A 160 22.82 -18.03 10.19
CA ALA A 160 22.83 -17.01 9.13
C ALA A 160 22.25 -15.71 9.71
N VAL A 161 23.11 -14.70 9.86
CA VAL A 161 22.73 -13.38 10.36
C VAL A 161 21.94 -12.71 9.24
N GLU A 162 20.68 -12.36 9.49
CA GLU A 162 19.87 -11.62 8.51
C GLU A 162 20.51 -10.24 8.25
N PRO A 163 20.40 -9.70 7.02
CA PRO A 163 20.90 -8.36 6.72
C PRO A 163 20.22 -7.35 7.63
N VAL A 164 21.00 -6.59 8.39
CA VAL A 164 20.49 -5.44 9.13
C VAL A 164 20.24 -4.31 8.13
N THR A 165 18.97 -3.97 7.92
CA THR A 165 18.52 -2.94 6.98
C THR A 165 18.37 -1.57 7.65
N THR A 166 19.44 -1.11 8.30
CA THR A 166 19.52 0.20 8.97
C THR A 166 20.67 1.06 8.41
N ILE A 167 20.94 2.22 9.03
CA ILE A 167 21.96 3.19 8.61
C ILE A 167 22.85 3.64 9.76
N SER A 168 23.97 4.32 9.45
CA SER A 168 24.93 4.77 10.47
C SER A 168 24.41 5.79 11.48
N PHE A 169 23.23 6.37 11.24
CA PHE A 169 22.55 7.23 12.23
C PHE A 169 21.83 6.43 13.33
N ASP A 170 21.75 5.10 13.20
CA ASP A 170 21.09 4.21 14.14
C ASP A 170 22.06 3.71 15.21
N GLU A 171 21.64 3.67 16.48
CA GLU A 171 22.47 3.17 17.58
C GLU A 171 22.89 1.69 17.43
N THR A 172 22.14 0.92 16.63
CA THR A 172 22.36 -0.51 16.37
C THR A 172 23.18 -0.79 15.12
N PHE A 173 23.63 0.26 14.42
CA PHE A 173 24.42 0.11 13.20
C PHE A 173 25.77 -0.55 13.46
N THR A 174 26.10 -1.55 12.65
CA THR A 174 27.37 -2.30 12.75
C THR A 174 28.24 -2.23 11.50
N GLY A 175 27.74 -1.62 10.42
CA GLY A 175 28.42 -1.53 9.13
C GLY A 175 27.51 -1.86 7.95
N TYR A 176 27.92 -1.45 6.74
CA TYR A 176 27.28 -1.85 5.50
C TYR A 176 27.93 -3.09 4.91
N GLN A 177 27.11 -3.96 4.32
CA GLN A 177 27.61 -5.03 3.46
C GLN A 177 28.08 -4.46 2.12
N HIS A 178 28.98 -5.17 1.43
CA HIS A 178 29.38 -4.76 0.09
C HIS A 178 28.31 -5.12 -0.96
N CYS A 179 28.12 -4.27 -1.96
CA CYS A 179 27.23 -4.54 -3.10
C CYS A 179 27.86 -4.13 -4.43
N HIS A 180 27.54 -4.90 -5.47
CA HIS A 180 27.95 -4.64 -6.85
C HIS A 180 26.75 -4.18 -7.66
N GLY A 181 26.95 -3.30 -8.63
CA GLY A 181 25.83 -2.81 -9.40
C GLY A 181 26.13 -1.66 -10.33
N ILE A 182 25.07 -1.26 -11.04
CA ILE A 182 25.01 -0.10 -11.89
C ILE A 182 23.71 0.66 -11.61
N ALA A 183 23.81 1.98 -11.53
CA ALA A 183 22.68 2.90 -11.47
C ALA A 183 22.91 3.95 -12.55
N ALA A 184 21.95 4.14 -13.45
CA ALA A 184 22.08 5.03 -14.59
C ALA A 184 20.86 5.95 -14.68
N ILE A 185 21.12 7.23 -14.91
CA ILE A 185 20.09 8.28 -15.01
C ILE A 185 20.38 9.12 -16.25
N LEU A 186 19.37 9.31 -17.10
CA LEU A 186 19.48 10.11 -18.32
C LEU A 186 18.90 11.51 -18.10
N PHE A 187 19.76 12.51 -18.25
CA PHE A 187 19.43 13.93 -18.14
C PHE A 187 19.32 14.57 -19.52
N ALA A 188 18.42 15.55 -19.61
CA ALA A 188 18.23 16.37 -20.79
C ALA A 188 17.96 17.83 -20.39
N SER A 189 18.29 18.76 -21.28
CA SER A 189 17.83 20.13 -21.15
C SER A 189 16.30 20.20 -21.20
N ILE A 190 15.71 21.22 -20.56
CA ILE A 190 14.26 21.44 -20.59
C ILE A 190 13.74 21.54 -22.03
N SER A 191 14.46 22.27 -22.89
CA SER A 191 14.09 22.46 -24.29
C SER A 191 14.10 21.14 -25.07
N PHE A 192 15.06 20.26 -24.79
CA PHE A 192 15.08 18.92 -25.39
C PHE A 192 13.84 18.12 -24.95
N ALA A 193 13.58 18.04 -23.65
CA ALA A 193 12.45 17.26 -23.11
C ALA A 193 11.11 17.75 -23.67
N GLN A 194 10.93 19.06 -23.79
CA GLN A 194 9.73 19.68 -24.37
C GLN A 194 9.62 19.41 -25.88
N SER A 195 10.67 19.69 -26.65
CA SER A 195 10.66 19.54 -28.12
C SER A 195 10.48 18.09 -28.55
N ASN A 196 10.98 17.16 -27.73
CA ASN A 196 10.88 15.74 -27.98
C ASN A 196 9.66 15.09 -27.32
N ASN A 197 8.85 15.82 -26.55
CA ASN A 197 7.75 15.27 -25.75
C ASN A 197 8.21 14.05 -24.91
N SER A 198 9.38 14.19 -24.28
CA SER A 198 9.95 13.16 -23.41
C SER A 198 9.11 13.03 -22.14
N TYR A 199 8.97 11.81 -21.63
CA TYR A 199 8.46 11.61 -20.28
C TYR A 199 9.52 12.05 -19.26
N VAL A 200 9.12 12.89 -18.33
CA VAL A 200 10.00 13.38 -17.26
C VAL A 200 9.65 12.63 -15.98
N TYR A 201 10.62 11.92 -15.41
CA TYR A 201 10.47 11.20 -14.14
C TYR A 201 10.56 12.16 -12.96
N SER A 202 11.47 13.13 -13.03
CA SER A 202 11.68 14.16 -12.02
C SER A 202 12.40 15.37 -12.65
N TRP A 203 12.29 16.52 -12.00
CA TRP A 203 12.98 17.74 -12.38
C TRP A 203 14.11 18.05 -11.39
N LEU A 204 15.29 18.42 -11.91
CA LEU A 204 16.36 19.01 -11.10
C LEU A 204 16.06 20.50 -10.91
N LYS A 205 15.86 20.94 -9.66
CA LYS A 205 15.63 22.35 -9.35
C LYS A 205 16.91 23.15 -9.14
N GLY A 206 17.88 22.53 -8.49
CA GLY A 206 19.15 23.16 -8.15
C GLY A 206 20.01 22.21 -7.33
N PHE A 207 21.30 22.51 -7.27
CA PHE A 207 22.25 21.81 -6.41
C PHE A 207 23.36 22.77 -5.97
N ALA A 208 24.14 22.36 -4.98
CA ALA A 208 25.41 22.98 -4.63
C ALA A 208 26.40 21.89 -4.24
N VAL A 209 27.70 22.19 -4.40
CA VAL A 209 28.79 21.28 -4.09
C VAL A 209 29.77 21.93 -3.12
N GLY A 210 30.44 21.11 -2.32
CA GLY A 210 31.59 21.49 -1.50
C GLY A 210 32.70 20.45 -1.62
N ASP A 211 33.94 20.92 -1.54
CA ASP A 211 35.16 20.12 -1.49
C ASP A 211 35.68 20.01 -0.06
N GLU A 212 36.32 18.88 0.27
CA GLU A 212 36.94 18.63 1.59
C GLU A 212 36.00 18.86 2.79
N VAL A 213 34.71 18.54 2.65
CA VAL A 213 33.70 18.69 3.70
C VAL A 213 33.92 17.66 4.79
N THR A 214 34.30 18.14 5.98
CA THR A 214 34.67 17.30 7.13
C THR A 214 33.92 17.64 8.41
N ASN A 215 33.11 18.69 8.43
CA ASN A 215 32.32 19.10 9.60
C ASN A 215 30.91 19.57 9.23
N PHE A 216 30.05 19.68 10.25
CA PHE A 216 28.64 20.00 10.08
C PHE A 216 28.37 21.43 9.55
N THR A 217 29.29 22.37 9.76
CA THR A 217 29.11 23.77 9.30
C THR A 217 29.24 23.86 7.79
N GLU A 218 30.21 23.16 7.21
CA GLU A 218 30.38 23.04 5.76
C GLU A 218 29.18 22.35 5.10
N VAL A 219 28.66 21.27 5.70
CA VAL A 219 27.39 20.63 5.26
C VAL A 219 26.25 21.65 5.28
N THR A 220 26.18 22.49 6.30
CA THR A 220 25.14 23.52 6.44
C THR A 220 25.23 24.59 5.35
N GLU A 221 26.43 25.08 5.06
CA GLU A 221 26.66 26.11 4.03
C GLU A 221 26.32 25.62 2.61
N VAL A 222 26.73 24.39 2.27
CA VAL A 222 26.41 23.80 0.97
C VAL A 222 24.92 23.50 0.86
N THR A 223 24.29 22.99 1.93
CA THR A 223 22.84 22.73 1.96
C THR A 223 22.05 24.02 1.77
N ALA A 224 22.41 25.10 2.49
CA ALA A 224 21.78 26.41 2.32
C ALA A 224 21.91 26.94 0.89
N SER A 225 23.11 26.81 0.31
CA SER A 225 23.36 27.23 -1.09
C SER A 225 22.51 26.44 -2.09
N ALA A 226 22.32 25.13 -1.88
CA ALA A 226 21.47 24.31 -2.76
C ALA A 226 19.98 24.69 -2.67
N LEU A 227 19.48 24.96 -1.46
CA LEU A 227 18.11 25.43 -1.23
C LEU A 227 17.87 26.80 -1.88
N ASP A 228 18.83 27.72 -1.75
CA ASP A 228 18.80 29.04 -2.37
C ASP A 228 18.84 28.95 -3.90
N ASN A 229 19.73 28.13 -4.47
CA ASN A 229 19.81 27.87 -5.91
C ASN A 229 18.50 27.29 -6.46
N ALA A 230 17.82 26.43 -5.70
CA ALA A 230 16.52 25.86 -6.05
C ALA A 230 15.33 26.78 -5.74
N GLN A 231 15.55 27.89 -5.02
CA GLN A 231 14.53 28.84 -4.55
C GLN A 231 13.41 28.15 -3.75
N VAL A 232 13.79 27.35 -2.75
CA VAL A 232 12.85 26.62 -1.87
C VAL A 232 13.27 26.73 -0.42
N SER A 233 12.32 26.56 0.50
CA SER A 233 12.62 26.43 1.93
C SER A 233 12.84 24.96 2.30
N ALA A 234 13.65 24.72 3.34
CA ALA A 234 13.80 23.40 3.95
C ALA A 234 12.44 22.78 4.37
N ASN A 235 11.44 23.60 4.73
CA ASN A 235 10.11 23.13 5.11
C ASN A 235 9.29 22.59 3.91
N ASP A 236 9.67 22.93 2.68
CA ASP A 236 9.00 22.44 1.46
C ASP A 236 9.45 21.02 1.08
N ILE A 237 10.57 20.56 1.64
CA ILE A 237 11.14 19.23 1.37
C ILE A 237 10.45 18.18 2.22
N GLY A 238 9.74 17.24 1.58
CA GLY A 238 9.05 16.15 2.29
C GLY A 238 9.87 14.86 2.43
N LEU A 239 10.92 14.69 1.61
CA LEU A 239 11.82 13.53 1.64
C LEU A 239 13.27 13.98 1.49
N LEU A 240 14.14 13.45 2.34
CA LEU A 240 15.58 13.67 2.32
C LEU A 240 16.29 12.31 2.26
N GLU A 241 16.87 12.01 1.11
CA GLU A 241 17.80 10.89 0.96
C GLU A 241 19.18 11.31 1.48
N VAL A 242 19.79 10.50 2.35
CA VAL A 242 21.10 10.77 2.96
C VAL A 242 22.15 9.77 2.54
N SER A 243 23.42 10.13 2.71
CA SER A 243 24.53 9.21 2.46
C SER A 243 24.70 8.21 3.59
N ALA A 244 24.66 8.71 4.83
CA ALA A 244 24.85 7.96 6.06
C ALA A 244 26.06 7.03 5.97
N LEU A 245 27.24 7.53 5.57
CA LEU A 245 28.46 6.71 5.45
C LEU A 245 28.79 5.95 6.74
N ALA A 246 29.51 4.83 6.62
CA ALA A 246 29.94 4.05 7.78
C ALA A 246 31.03 4.76 8.62
N ASP A 247 31.73 5.75 8.05
CA ASP A 247 32.65 6.59 8.80
C ASP A 247 31.88 7.46 9.81
N ASN A 248 32.15 7.25 11.09
CA ASN A 248 31.42 7.92 12.17
C ASN A 248 31.58 9.44 12.15
N LYS A 249 32.74 9.97 11.75
CA LYS A 249 32.97 11.42 11.73
C LYS A 249 32.17 12.06 10.62
N LEU A 250 32.19 11.47 9.42
CA LEU A 250 31.42 11.97 8.27
C LEU A 250 29.92 11.78 8.48
N SER A 251 29.51 10.66 9.07
CA SER A 251 28.12 10.41 9.47
C SER A 251 27.58 11.48 10.42
N LEU A 252 28.34 11.80 11.49
CA LEU A 252 27.97 12.86 12.43
C LEU A 252 27.97 14.26 11.80
N ALA A 253 28.91 14.54 10.88
CA ALA A 253 28.95 15.80 10.16
C ALA A 253 27.69 15.97 9.27
N GLU A 254 27.30 14.91 8.55
CA GLU A 254 26.09 14.90 7.73
C GLU A 254 24.82 15.05 8.60
N SER A 255 24.64 14.20 9.61
CA SER A 255 23.42 14.22 10.45
C SER A 255 23.23 15.57 11.14
N SER A 256 24.28 16.09 11.78
CA SER A 256 24.24 17.36 12.51
C SER A 256 24.03 18.55 11.57
N GLY A 257 24.70 18.54 10.40
CA GLY A 257 24.59 19.62 9.42
C GLY A 257 23.20 19.69 8.79
N LEU A 258 22.60 18.53 8.52
CA LEU A 258 21.23 18.43 8.03
C LEU A 258 20.21 18.85 9.11
N ILE A 259 20.38 18.42 10.36
CA ILE A 259 19.51 18.87 11.47
C ILE A 259 19.53 20.39 11.59
N ALA A 260 20.71 21.01 11.52
CA ALA A 260 20.85 22.46 11.56
C ALA A 260 20.20 23.14 10.35
N SER A 261 20.42 22.62 9.14
CA SER A 261 19.91 23.21 7.89
C SER A 261 18.38 23.12 7.76
N TYR A 262 17.79 22.05 8.30
CA TYR A 262 16.35 21.79 8.24
C TYR A 262 15.62 22.19 9.54
N ALA A 263 16.30 22.88 10.46
CA ALA A 263 15.71 23.34 11.71
C ALA A 263 14.55 24.32 11.43
N HIS A 264 13.33 23.90 11.77
CA HIS A 264 12.12 24.68 11.57
C HIS A 264 11.10 24.43 12.69
N GLN A 265 10.06 25.27 12.80
CA GLN A 265 9.03 25.11 13.83
C GLN A 265 8.20 23.82 13.67
N LYS A 266 8.07 23.32 12.43
CA LYS A 266 7.26 22.14 12.11
C LYS A 266 8.11 20.87 12.25
N LYS A 267 8.00 20.22 13.40
CA LYS A 267 8.64 18.91 13.67
C LYS A 267 8.04 17.80 12.80
N LEU A 268 8.81 16.72 12.59
CA LEU A 268 8.38 15.50 11.87
C LEU A 268 7.75 15.76 10.49
N ASN A 269 8.28 16.76 9.77
CA ASN A 269 7.83 17.16 8.45
C ASN A 269 8.52 16.38 7.32
N THR A 270 9.84 16.16 7.45
CA THR A 270 10.69 15.62 6.39
C THR A 270 11.09 14.19 6.72
N ALA A 271 10.76 13.25 5.83
CA ALA A 271 11.19 11.86 5.98
C ALA A 271 12.68 11.72 5.65
N VAL A 272 13.41 10.92 6.42
CA VAL A 272 14.78 10.50 6.07
C VAL A 272 14.74 9.12 5.43
N SER A 273 15.43 8.97 4.30
CA SER A 273 15.67 7.68 3.62
C SER A 273 17.15 7.51 3.27
N CYS A 274 17.57 6.28 3.00
CA CYS A 274 18.94 5.99 2.59
C CYS A 274 19.02 4.64 1.86
N ALA A 275 19.40 4.63 0.60
CA ALA A 275 19.42 3.44 -0.24
C ALA A 275 20.43 2.38 0.25
N ARG A 276 21.49 2.80 0.94
CA ARG A 276 22.47 1.88 1.57
C ARG A 276 21.83 0.97 2.62
N SER A 277 20.71 1.38 3.24
CA SER A 277 19.96 0.51 4.16
C SER A 277 19.43 -0.75 3.47
N LEU A 278 19.28 -0.72 2.14
CA LEU A 278 18.82 -1.84 1.33
C LEU A 278 19.97 -2.57 0.65
N THR A 279 20.82 -1.81 -0.05
CA THR A 279 21.83 -2.39 -0.94
C THR A 279 23.09 -2.79 -0.20
N GLY A 280 23.46 -2.03 0.84
CA GLY A 280 24.83 -1.95 1.33
C GLY A 280 25.64 -0.85 0.61
N GLU A 281 26.96 -0.89 0.78
CA GLU A 281 27.92 0.04 0.18
C GLU A 281 28.45 -0.49 -1.15
N GLY A 282 28.44 0.36 -2.16
CA GLY A 282 28.85 0.07 -3.53
C GLY A 282 29.49 1.28 -4.20
N ALA A 283 30.27 2.08 -3.47
CA ALA A 283 31.09 3.16 -3.98
C ALA A 283 30.29 4.10 -4.92
N GLY A 284 30.77 4.32 -6.14
CA GLY A 284 30.11 5.15 -7.15
C GLY A 284 28.68 4.70 -7.50
N PHE A 285 28.38 3.40 -7.44
CA PHE A 285 27.01 2.91 -7.57
C PHE A 285 26.11 3.46 -6.48
N SER A 286 26.51 3.39 -5.20
CA SER A 286 25.69 3.86 -4.07
C SER A 286 25.36 5.35 -4.13
N GLN A 287 26.30 6.17 -4.62
CA GLN A 287 26.09 7.61 -4.79
C GLN A 287 25.02 7.92 -5.86
N VAL A 288 25.10 7.30 -7.05
CA VAL A 288 24.07 7.52 -8.09
C VAL A 288 22.75 6.83 -7.72
N PHE A 289 22.80 5.71 -7.00
CA PHE A 289 21.62 4.96 -6.58
C PHE A 289 20.78 5.70 -5.52
N GLY A 290 21.39 6.50 -4.64
CA GLY A 290 20.65 7.39 -3.73
C GLY A 290 19.82 8.43 -4.50
N LEU A 291 20.41 9.06 -5.52
CA LEU A 291 19.66 9.97 -6.41
C LEU A 291 18.53 9.22 -7.12
N LEU A 292 18.80 8.03 -7.65
CA LEU A 292 17.80 7.18 -8.32
C LEU A 292 16.62 6.84 -7.39
N ARG A 293 16.87 6.43 -6.15
CA ARG A 293 15.82 6.14 -5.16
C ARG A 293 14.94 7.36 -4.93
N THR A 294 15.54 8.54 -4.81
CA THR A 294 14.81 9.80 -4.61
C THR A 294 13.90 10.12 -5.79
N ILE A 295 14.38 9.90 -7.03
CA ILE A 295 13.60 10.08 -8.26
C ILE A 295 12.42 9.10 -8.32
N ILE A 296 12.68 7.82 -8.02
CA ILE A 296 11.63 6.78 -8.01
C ILE A 296 10.58 7.09 -6.94
N ALA A 297 10.99 7.53 -5.74
CA ALA A 297 10.07 7.89 -4.67
C ALA A 297 9.14 9.05 -5.06
N LEU A 298 9.67 10.10 -5.72
CA LEU A 298 8.87 11.19 -6.27
C LEU A 298 7.93 10.68 -7.37
N GLN A 299 8.45 9.94 -8.34
CA GLN A 299 7.68 9.46 -9.49
C GLN A 299 6.58 8.48 -9.08
N GLN A 300 6.83 7.61 -8.10
CA GLN A 300 5.85 6.65 -7.59
C GLN A 300 5.05 7.18 -6.39
N ARG A 301 5.33 8.41 -5.93
CA ARG A 301 4.64 9.10 -4.82
C ARG A 301 4.56 8.27 -3.54
N TYR A 302 5.71 7.81 -3.06
CA TYR A 302 5.81 7.14 -1.77
C TYR A 302 7.00 7.65 -0.96
N ILE A 303 6.91 7.52 0.36
CA ILE A 303 8.02 7.74 1.29
C ILE A 303 8.70 6.37 1.54
N PRO A 304 9.98 6.20 1.17
CA PRO A 304 10.70 4.94 1.38
C PRO A 304 10.94 4.64 2.87
N ALA A 305 11.15 3.36 3.17
CA ALA A 305 11.47 2.91 4.53
C ALA A 305 12.97 2.68 4.78
N ILE A 306 13.33 2.75 6.06
CA ILE A 306 14.53 2.14 6.66
C ILE A 306 13.99 1.07 7.65
N THR A 307 13.90 -0.18 7.19
CA THR A 307 13.05 -1.21 7.82
C THR A 307 13.52 -1.61 9.22
N ASP A 308 14.84 -1.66 9.45
CA ASP A 308 15.41 -2.03 10.74
C ASP A 308 15.79 -0.85 11.64
N TRP A 309 15.41 0.37 11.26
CA TRP A 309 15.61 1.55 12.09
C TRP A 309 15.04 1.36 13.51
N GLN A 310 15.83 1.67 14.53
CA GLN A 310 15.45 1.66 15.93
C GLN A 310 15.36 3.09 16.47
N GLN A 311 16.49 3.77 16.64
CA GLN A 311 16.58 5.13 17.15
C GLN A 311 18.01 5.67 16.98
N PRO A 312 18.19 7.00 17.07
CA PRO A 312 19.53 7.60 17.15
C PRO A 312 20.25 7.21 18.45
N ALA A 313 21.57 7.40 18.47
CA ALA A 313 22.36 7.21 19.69
C ALA A 313 21.86 8.11 20.83
N GLU A 314 21.96 7.63 22.08
CA GLU A 314 21.42 8.30 23.27
C GLU A 314 21.84 9.77 23.39
N HIS A 315 23.09 10.08 23.06
CA HIS A 315 23.65 11.43 23.14
C HIS A 315 23.16 12.39 22.04
N GLU A 316 22.60 11.88 20.94
CA GLU A 316 22.03 12.66 19.81
C GLU A 316 20.49 12.70 19.85
N LEU A 317 19.85 11.83 20.63
CA LEU A 317 18.40 11.62 20.61
C LEU A 317 17.60 12.91 20.82
N ILE A 318 18.07 13.80 21.69
CA ILE A 318 17.38 15.07 21.98
C ILE A 318 17.37 16.01 20.77
N ASP A 319 18.45 16.04 19.99
CA ASP A 319 18.56 16.88 18.80
C ASP A 319 17.63 16.35 17.70
N TRP A 320 17.61 15.03 17.50
CA TRP A 320 16.68 14.40 16.58
C TRP A 320 15.20 14.61 16.98
N GLN A 321 14.85 14.47 18.27
CA GLN A 321 13.50 14.76 18.78
C GLN A 321 13.09 16.23 18.63
N ASN A 322 14.06 17.14 18.51
CA ASN A 322 13.83 18.55 18.24
C ASN A 322 13.88 18.91 16.75
N SER A 323 14.39 18.02 15.91
CA SER A 323 14.50 18.22 14.47
C SER A 323 13.15 18.16 13.73
N SER A 324 13.19 18.55 12.46
CA SER A 324 12.08 18.42 11.51
C SER A 324 11.96 17.01 10.93
N PHE A 325 12.82 16.07 11.31
CA PHE A 325 12.94 14.76 10.68
C PHE A 325 12.09 13.67 11.33
N TYR A 326 11.71 12.67 10.54
CA TYR A 326 11.16 11.41 11.01
C TYR A 326 11.65 10.25 10.14
N LEU A 327 11.57 9.03 10.67
CA LEU A 327 12.02 7.83 9.98
C LEU A 327 10.86 6.85 9.81
N ALA A 328 10.63 6.46 8.56
CA ALA A 328 9.61 5.47 8.24
C ALA A 328 10.23 4.07 8.30
N THR A 329 9.69 3.19 9.14
CA THR A 329 10.09 1.76 9.18
C THR A 329 9.32 0.91 8.18
N GLU A 330 8.29 1.47 7.55
CA GLU A 330 7.46 0.85 6.52
C GLU A 330 7.12 1.92 5.47
N ALA A 331 7.23 1.57 4.19
CA ALA A 331 7.01 2.52 3.10
C ALA A 331 5.55 2.92 3.06
N ARG A 332 5.26 4.18 2.74
CA ARG A 332 3.90 4.74 2.84
C ARG A 332 3.59 5.70 1.69
N PRO A 333 2.31 5.91 1.36
CA PRO A 333 1.95 6.85 0.31
C PRO A 333 2.42 8.26 0.64
N TRP A 334 2.83 9.00 -0.40
CA TRP A 334 3.07 10.43 -0.32
C TRP A 334 1.88 11.15 -0.97
N TYR A 335 0.93 11.57 -0.15
CA TYR A 335 -0.30 12.20 -0.63
C TYR A 335 -0.02 13.58 -1.25
N PRO A 336 -0.74 13.95 -2.32
CA PRO A 336 -0.56 15.24 -2.97
C PRO A 336 -0.92 16.40 -2.04
N HIS A 337 -0.26 17.55 -2.22
CA HIS A 337 -0.59 18.76 -1.46
C HIS A 337 -1.99 19.31 -1.83
N PRO A 338 -2.74 19.88 -0.87
CA PRO A 338 -4.08 20.43 -1.12
C PRO A 338 -4.11 21.58 -2.15
N GLU A 339 -3.06 22.39 -2.16
CA GLU A 339 -2.86 23.49 -3.12
C GLU A 339 -2.41 22.99 -4.49
N GLY A 340 -2.14 21.70 -4.63
CA GLY A 340 -1.63 21.11 -5.85
C GLY A 340 -0.17 21.46 -6.15
N ASN A 341 0.64 21.79 -5.16
CA ASN A 341 2.09 21.88 -5.34
C ASN A 341 2.70 20.50 -5.65
N ALA A 342 3.81 20.49 -6.41
CA ALA A 342 4.59 19.28 -6.65
C ALA A 342 5.31 18.86 -5.36
N HIS A 343 5.49 17.56 -5.14
CA HIS A 343 6.37 17.10 -4.07
C HIS A 343 7.81 17.52 -4.35
N LEU A 344 8.52 17.93 -3.29
CA LEU A 344 9.94 18.23 -3.34
C LEU A 344 10.71 17.26 -2.45
N ALA A 345 11.81 16.76 -2.99
CA ALA A 345 12.75 15.91 -2.27
C ALA A 345 14.17 16.46 -2.40
N ALA A 346 15.03 16.10 -1.46
CA ALA A 346 16.44 16.43 -1.48
C ALA A 346 17.31 15.18 -1.41
N TYR A 347 18.52 15.25 -1.98
CA TYR A 347 19.54 14.24 -1.85
C TYR A 347 20.83 14.86 -1.30
N SER A 348 21.25 14.40 -0.13
CA SER A 348 22.52 14.73 0.53
C SER A 348 23.54 13.65 0.22
N CYS A 349 24.51 13.97 -0.64
CA CYS A 349 25.55 13.05 -1.08
C CYS A 349 26.92 13.47 -0.53
N LEU A 350 27.34 12.89 0.58
CA LEU A 350 28.71 12.96 1.12
C LEU A 350 29.47 11.70 0.69
N ALA A 351 30.54 11.89 -0.08
CA ALA A 351 31.40 10.83 -0.58
C ALA A 351 32.56 10.55 0.38
N ALA A 352 33.21 9.39 0.26
CA ALA A 352 34.29 8.99 1.18
C ALA A 352 35.56 9.85 0.99
N ASN A 353 35.70 10.51 -0.16
CA ASN A 353 36.74 11.49 -0.42
C ASN A 353 36.43 12.91 0.12
N ASN A 354 35.39 13.06 0.95
CA ASN A 354 34.91 14.33 1.53
C ASN A 354 34.29 15.31 0.52
N ASP A 355 34.08 14.91 -0.73
CA ASP A 355 33.27 15.72 -1.64
C ASP A 355 31.80 15.64 -1.22
N TYR A 356 31.12 16.79 -1.22
CA TYR A 356 29.74 16.91 -0.83
C TYR A 356 28.89 17.53 -1.94
N CYS A 357 27.68 17.02 -2.13
CA CYS A 357 26.69 17.59 -3.02
C CYS A 357 25.31 17.53 -2.37
N HIS A 358 24.58 18.64 -2.37
CA HIS A 358 23.19 18.69 -1.96
C HIS A 358 22.33 19.03 -3.18
N VAL A 359 21.34 18.19 -3.49
CA VAL A 359 20.52 18.27 -4.70
C VAL A 359 19.06 18.42 -4.33
N ILE A 360 18.35 19.33 -5.01
CA ILE A 360 16.90 19.52 -4.86
C ILE A 360 16.17 19.03 -6.12
N LEU A 361 15.19 18.14 -5.91
CA LEU A 361 14.37 17.52 -6.94
C LEU A 361 12.89 17.88 -6.77
N ALA A 362 12.15 17.88 -7.87
CA ALA A 362 10.71 18.06 -7.87
C ALA A 362 10.00 16.99 -8.70
N GLU A 363 8.88 16.51 -8.18
CA GLU A 363 7.96 15.62 -8.90
C GLU A 363 7.56 16.23 -10.25
N ASN A 364 7.47 15.39 -11.29
CA ASN A 364 6.88 15.83 -12.55
C ASN A 364 5.35 15.97 -12.44
N LYS A 365 4.89 17.21 -12.24
CA LYS A 365 3.47 17.54 -12.21
C LYS A 365 3.01 18.29 -13.46
N ILE A 366 2.14 17.68 -14.25
CA ILE A 366 1.48 18.34 -15.39
C ILE A 366 0.23 19.06 -14.85
N ILE A 367 0.32 20.37 -14.62
CA ILE A 367 -0.84 21.19 -14.22
C ILE A 367 -1.54 21.73 -15.48
N VAL A 368 -2.83 21.44 -15.62
CA VAL A 368 -3.74 22.09 -16.59
C VAL A 368 -4.41 23.27 -15.89
N ALA A 369 -4.65 24.37 -16.61
CA ALA A 369 -5.22 25.58 -16.00
C ALA A 369 -6.61 25.29 -15.41
N GLY A 370 -6.77 25.53 -14.11
CA GLY A 370 -8.02 25.31 -13.38
C GLY A 370 -8.13 23.96 -12.65
N GLU A 371 -7.16 23.05 -12.81
CA GLU A 371 -7.15 21.74 -12.15
C GLU A 371 -6.05 21.66 -11.08
N LYS A 372 -6.41 21.20 -9.87
CA LYS A 372 -5.44 20.97 -8.77
C LYS A 372 -4.55 19.74 -9.02
N HIS A 373 -5.07 18.75 -9.74
CA HIS A 373 -4.40 17.49 -10.05
C HIS A 373 -4.65 17.10 -11.51
N PRO A 374 -3.72 16.41 -12.18
CA PRO A 374 -3.87 16.03 -13.59
C PRO A 374 -5.09 15.12 -13.80
N LEU A 375 -5.74 15.17 -14.97
CA LEU A 375 -6.87 14.26 -15.28
C LEU A 375 -6.50 12.78 -15.38
N VAL A 376 -5.26 12.47 -15.78
CA VAL A 376 -4.80 11.09 -16.03
C VAL A 376 -3.46 10.88 -15.34
N ASP A 377 -3.39 9.85 -14.50
CA ASP A 377 -2.15 9.31 -14.00
C ASP A 377 -1.55 8.36 -15.05
N ILE A 378 -0.33 8.63 -15.48
CA ILE A 378 0.36 7.88 -16.55
C ILE A 378 1.19 6.71 -16.03
N ARG A 379 1.16 6.47 -14.72
CA ARG A 379 1.91 5.40 -14.06
C ARG A 379 1.21 4.06 -14.25
N ASP A 380 1.84 3.19 -15.04
CA ASP A 380 1.48 1.80 -15.22
C ASP A 380 2.53 0.91 -14.51
N ASN A 381 2.58 0.97 -13.17
CA ASN A 381 3.68 0.45 -12.35
C ASN A 381 3.95 -1.06 -12.57
N GLY A 382 5.24 -1.41 -12.61
CA GLY A 382 5.72 -2.79 -12.59
C GLY A 382 5.65 -3.48 -11.22
N PHE A 383 5.44 -2.77 -10.10
CA PHE A 383 5.54 -3.32 -8.74
C PHE A 383 4.76 -4.63 -8.51
N ILE A 384 3.46 -4.65 -8.84
CA ILE A 384 2.62 -5.86 -8.67
C ILE A 384 2.86 -6.89 -9.79
N ALA A 385 3.20 -6.44 -11.01
CA ALA A 385 3.56 -7.34 -12.12
C ALA A 385 4.88 -8.10 -11.84
N CYS A 386 5.80 -7.46 -11.13
CA CYS A 386 7.07 -8.01 -10.67
C CYS A 386 6.97 -8.72 -9.32
N SER A 387 5.77 -8.87 -8.74
CA SER A 387 5.56 -9.52 -7.45
C SER A 387 6.22 -10.89 -7.36
N ASP A 388 6.95 -11.21 -6.29
CA ASP A 388 7.46 -12.57 -6.10
C ASP A 388 6.31 -13.59 -6.06
N LEU A 389 5.12 -13.18 -5.59
CA LEU A 389 3.92 -13.98 -5.60
C LEU A 389 3.31 -14.02 -7.00
N LYS A 390 3.34 -15.19 -7.64
CA LYS A 390 2.77 -15.44 -8.96
C LYS A 390 1.43 -16.16 -8.89
N MET A 391 0.62 -15.92 -9.91
CA MET A 391 -0.68 -16.55 -10.12
C MET A 391 -0.66 -17.40 -11.39
N VAL A 392 -0.87 -18.71 -11.26
CA VAL A 392 -1.02 -19.63 -12.39
C VAL A 392 -2.48 -20.04 -12.53
N LEU A 393 -3.05 -19.79 -13.70
CA LEU A 393 -4.47 -19.99 -13.99
C LEU A 393 -4.65 -21.21 -14.90
N VAL A 394 -5.37 -22.23 -14.43
CA VAL A 394 -5.73 -23.39 -15.24
C VAL A 394 -7.25 -23.47 -15.34
N ALA A 395 -7.76 -23.44 -16.57
CA ALA A 395 -9.19 -23.48 -16.83
C ALA A 395 -9.55 -24.62 -17.79
N ALA A 396 -10.64 -25.32 -17.52
CA ALA A 396 -11.18 -26.39 -18.37
C ALA A 396 -12.65 -26.68 -18.05
N ASP A 397 -13.32 -27.45 -18.89
CA ASP A 397 -14.76 -27.72 -18.77
C ASP A 397 -15.12 -28.92 -17.90
N ASP A 398 -14.14 -29.76 -17.58
CA ASP A 398 -14.34 -30.99 -16.81
C ASP A 398 -13.10 -31.36 -15.97
N GLN A 399 -13.28 -32.32 -15.07
CA GLN A 399 -12.25 -32.82 -14.16
C GLN A 399 -11.02 -33.37 -14.91
N GLN A 400 -11.24 -34.18 -15.94
CA GLN A 400 -10.16 -34.87 -16.64
C GLN A 400 -9.28 -33.87 -17.38
N SER A 401 -9.89 -32.88 -18.03
CA SER A 401 -9.20 -31.79 -18.71
C SER A 401 -8.38 -30.91 -17.75
N LEU A 402 -8.90 -30.61 -16.55
CA LEU A 402 -8.12 -29.90 -15.51
C LEU A 402 -6.88 -30.72 -15.08
N LEU A 403 -7.07 -32.02 -14.81
CA LEU A 403 -5.98 -32.89 -14.37
C LEU A 403 -4.93 -33.11 -15.46
N SER A 404 -5.33 -33.15 -16.74
CA SER A 404 -4.39 -33.21 -17.88
C SER A 404 -3.51 -31.97 -17.91
N LYS A 405 -4.11 -30.77 -17.89
CA LYS A 405 -3.35 -29.50 -17.91
C LYS A 405 -2.43 -29.34 -16.70
N LEU A 406 -2.85 -29.78 -15.51
CA LEU A 406 -1.98 -29.80 -14.33
C LEU A 406 -0.82 -30.81 -14.46
N THR A 407 -1.00 -31.88 -15.25
CA THR A 407 0.07 -32.84 -15.54
C THR A 407 1.05 -32.30 -16.58
N GLU A 408 0.56 -31.59 -17.58
CA GLU A 408 1.39 -30.83 -18.52
C GLU A 408 2.24 -29.80 -17.76
N LEU A 409 1.63 -28.99 -16.89
CA LEU A 409 2.36 -28.05 -16.03
C LEU A 409 3.43 -28.71 -15.16
N GLU A 410 3.11 -29.85 -14.54
CA GLU A 410 4.07 -30.61 -13.73
C GLU A 410 5.26 -31.11 -14.56
N ASN A 411 4.98 -31.64 -15.76
CA ASN A 411 6.03 -32.10 -16.68
C ASN A 411 6.91 -30.95 -17.16
N ASP A 412 6.31 -29.81 -17.51
CA ASP A 412 7.03 -28.60 -17.94
C ASP A 412 7.99 -28.13 -16.83
N LEU A 413 7.53 -28.15 -15.57
CA LEU A 413 8.33 -27.77 -14.39
C LEU A 413 9.47 -28.75 -14.08
N GLN A 414 9.31 -30.03 -14.42
CA GLN A 414 10.31 -31.09 -14.19
C GLN A 414 11.29 -31.26 -15.36
N SER A 415 10.92 -30.85 -16.57
CA SER A 415 11.74 -31.03 -17.76
C SER A 415 12.86 -29.98 -17.83
N ASN A 416 14.12 -30.43 -17.79
CA ASN A 416 15.30 -29.59 -18.08
C ASN A 416 15.57 -29.42 -19.59
N LEU A 417 14.70 -29.97 -20.45
CA LEU A 417 15.01 -30.26 -21.86
C LEU A 417 14.40 -29.29 -22.88
N VAL A 418 13.55 -28.34 -22.47
CA VAL A 418 12.89 -27.43 -23.41
C VAL A 418 13.10 -25.98 -22.99
N MET A 419 14.09 -25.34 -23.63
CA MET A 419 14.42 -23.90 -23.54
C MET A 419 15.01 -23.48 -22.17
N PRO A 420 15.87 -22.44 -22.10
CA PRO A 420 16.51 -22.05 -20.84
C PRO A 420 15.44 -21.92 -19.76
N ALA A 421 15.68 -22.57 -18.61
CA ALA A 421 14.72 -22.79 -17.53
C ALA A 421 13.77 -21.59 -17.33
N GLN A 422 12.56 -21.66 -17.90
CA GLN A 422 11.62 -20.52 -17.90
C GLN A 422 11.39 -20.03 -16.47
N SER A 423 11.42 -18.70 -16.25
CA SER A 423 11.12 -18.15 -14.94
C SER A 423 9.67 -18.44 -14.55
N ILE A 424 9.35 -18.46 -13.25
CA ILE A 424 7.98 -18.63 -12.77
C ILE A 424 7.04 -17.55 -13.33
N GLN A 425 7.56 -16.33 -13.54
CA GLN A 425 6.85 -15.23 -14.20
C GLN A 425 6.42 -15.62 -15.63
N ALA A 426 7.33 -16.19 -16.42
CA ALA A 426 7.04 -16.59 -17.80
C ALA A 426 5.98 -17.71 -17.86
N ILE A 427 6.05 -18.66 -16.93
CA ILE A 427 5.04 -19.73 -16.80
C ILE A 427 3.67 -19.12 -16.46
N ALA A 428 3.61 -18.29 -15.42
CA ALA A 428 2.36 -17.62 -15.00
C ALA A 428 1.74 -16.81 -16.15
N LEU A 429 2.56 -16.04 -16.86
CA LEU A 429 2.14 -15.27 -18.03
C LEU A 429 1.58 -16.15 -19.16
N SER A 430 2.26 -17.25 -19.49
CA SER A 430 1.81 -18.20 -20.52
C SER A 430 0.43 -18.78 -20.20
N TYR A 431 0.24 -19.23 -18.95
CA TYR A 431 -1.05 -19.79 -18.51
C TYR A 431 -2.16 -18.72 -18.45
N TYR A 432 -1.84 -17.49 -18.07
CA TYR A 432 -2.78 -16.37 -18.18
C TYR A 432 -3.20 -16.11 -19.64
N GLN A 433 -2.26 -16.07 -20.59
CA GLN A 433 -2.57 -15.87 -22.01
C GLN A 433 -3.46 -16.97 -22.59
N GLN A 434 -3.23 -18.22 -22.19
CA GLN A 434 -4.06 -19.36 -22.58
C GLN A 434 -5.47 -19.29 -21.97
N ALA A 435 -5.58 -18.84 -20.71
CA ALA A 435 -6.86 -18.75 -20.02
C ALA A 435 -7.71 -17.53 -20.43
N LYS A 436 -7.09 -16.40 -20.82
CA LYS A 436 -7.79 -15.13 -21.13
C LYS A 436 -8.80 -15.25 -22.29
N SER A 437 -8.56 -16.15 -23.23
CA SER A 437 -9.33 -16.27 -24.48
C SER A 437 -10.45 -17.32 -24.44
N ILE A 438 -10.59 -18.07 -23.33
CA ILE A 438 -11.48 -19.23 -23.27
C ILE A 438 -12.44 -19.11 -22.08
N LYS A 439 -13.75 -19.18 -22.35
CA LYS A 439 -14.77 -19.36 -21.31
C LYS A 439 -14.90 -20.86 -21.01
N ASN A 440 -14.26 -21.31 -19.95
CA ASN A 440 -14.40 -22.69 -19.44
C ASN A 440 -15.34 -22.75 -18.25
N THR A 441 -15.85 -23.94 -17.91
CA THR A 441 -16.74 -24.21 -16.78
C THR A 441 -16.03 -24.06 -15.43
N TYR A 442 -14.79 -24.53 -15.33
CA TYR A 442 -14.01 -24.52 -14.10
C TYR A 442 -12.70 -23.74 -14.27
N SER A 443 -12.28 -23.09 -13.19
CA SER A 443 -10.98 -22.42 -13.09
C SER A 443 -10.37 -22.73 -11.74
N ILE A 444 -9.14 -23.23 -11.76
CA ILE A 444 -8.28 -23.35 -10.59
C ILE A 444 -7.18 -22.30 -10.68
N VAL A 445 -6.91 -21.67 -9.54
CA VAL A 445 -5.87 -20.65 -9.41
C VAL A 445 -4.85 -21.15 -8.41
N LEU A 446 -3.58 -21.19 -8.81
CA LEU A 446 -2.45 -21.60 -7.97
C LEU A 446 -1.59 -20.37 -7.65
N LEU A 447 -1.27 -20.17 -6.38
CA LEU A 447 -0.39 -19.10 -5.91
C LEU A 447 0.96 -19.68 -5.47
N CYS A 448 2.05 -19.07 -5.91
CA CYS A 448 3.40 -19.56 -5.65
C CYS A 448 4.47 -18.48 -5.80
N GLU A 449 5.58 -18.60 -5.10
CA GLU A 449 6.76 -17.72 -5.21
C GLU A 449 7.95 -18.43 -5.87
N SER A 450 7.88 -19.75 -6.01
CA SER A 450 8.96 -20.55 -6.61
C SER A 450 8.43 -21.73 -7.41
N LYS A 451 9.26 -22.28 -8.30
CA LYS A 451 8.95 -23.51 -9.05
C LYS A 451 8.67 -24.68 -8.11
N THR A 452 9.44 -24.80 -7.03
CA THR A 452 9.27 -25.84 -6.02
C THR A 452 7.92 -25.71 -5.29
N GLU A 453 7.51 -24.49 -4.95
CA GLU A 453 6.19 -24.27 -4.36
C GLU A 453 5.07 -24.57 -5.37
N LEU A 454 5.22 -24.13 -6.63
CA LEU A 454 4.25 -24.42 -7.69
C LEU A 454 4.07 -25.93 -7.88
N LEU A 455 5.14 -26.72 -7.88
CA LEU A 455 5.06 -28.19 -7.94
C LEU A 455 4.24 -28.77 -6.77
N LYS A 456 4.45 -28.27 -5.54
CA LYS A 456 3.66 -28.69 -4.36
C LYS A 456 2.19 -28.31 -4.50
N GLU A 457 1.91 -27.10 -4.97
CA GLU A 457 0.56 -26.60 -5.22
C GLU A 457 -0.15 -27.43 -6.31
N VAL A 458 0.54 -27.78 -7.41
CA VAL A 458 0.02 -28.66 -8.46
C VAL A 458 -0.31 -30.06 -7.93
N ALA A 459 0.59 -30.67 -7.16
CA ALA A 459 0.36 -31.98 -6.56
C ALA A 459 -0.85 -31.97 -5.59
N SER A 460 -0.94 -30.93 -4.76
CA SER A 460 -2.09 -30.73 -3.86
C SER A 460 -3.38 -30.54 -4.65
N ALA A 461 -3.36 -29.70 -5.69
CA ALA A 461 -4.50 -29.41 -6.56
C ALA A 461 -5.07 -30.66 -7.24
N LYS A 462 -4.24 -31.57 -7.74
CA LYS A 462 -4.71 -32.80 -8.40
C LYS A 462 -5.60 -33.63 -7.48
N SER A 463 -5.19 -33.84 -6.23
CA SER A 463 -6.00 -34.56 -5.24
C SER A 463 -7.18 -33.72 -4.71
N GLY A 464 -6.97 -32.41 -4.59
CA GLY A 464 -7.94 -31.42 -4.14
C GLY A 464 -9.15 -31.31 -5.06
N ILE A 465 -8.93 -31.23 -6.38
CA ILE A 465 -10.00 -31.14 -7.39
C ILE A 465 -10.91 -32.36 -7.33
N VAL A 466 -10.35 -33.57 -7.29
CA VAL A 466 -11.11 -34.82 -7.23
C VAL A 466 -11.98 -34.85 -5.97
N THR A 467 -11.41 -34.50 -4.82
CA THR A 467 -12.14 -34.44 -3.55
C THR A 467 -13.22 -33.35 -3.57
N ALA A 468 -12.90 -32.19 -4.13
CA ALA A 468 -13.81 -31.06 -4.22
C ALA A 468 -15.04 -31.40 -5.07
N LEU A 469 -14.85 -31.93 -6.28
CA LEU A 469 -15.94 -32.35 -7.16
C LEU A 469 -16.79 -33.48 -6.55
N ALA A 470 -16.16 -34.45 -5.88
CA ALA A 470 -16.89 -35.54 -5.23
C ALA A 470 -17.73 -35.09 -4.04
N THR A 471 -17.26 -34.12 -3.25
CA THR A 471 -17.92 -33.67 -2.02
C THR A 471 -18.76 -32.40 -2.20
N GLY A 472 -18.58 -31.70 -3.33
CA GLY A 472 -19.13 -30.37 -3.55
C GLY A 472 -18.55 -29.28 -2.65
N LYS A 473 -17.43 -29.55 -1.96
CA LYS A 473 -16.71 -28.59 -1.10
C LYS A 473 -15.52 -27.98 -1.85
N GLU A 474 -15.11 -26.80 -1.43
CA GLU A 474 -14.02 -26.06 -2.04
C GLU A 474 -12.66 -26.62 -1.60
N TRP A 475 -11.67 -26.55 -2.48
CA TRP A 475 -10.27 -26.78 -2.16
C TRP A 475 -9.53 -25.44 -2.04
N ARG A 476 -8.69 -25.32 -1.01
CA ARG A 476 -7.87 -24.12 -0.78
C ARG A 476 -6.58 -24.46 -0.05
N THR A 477 -5.53 -23.67 -0.27
CA THR A 477 -4.26 -23.78 0.48
C THR A 477 -4.05 -22.58 1.41
N PRO A 478 -3.17 -22.68 2.43
CA PRO A 478 -2.82 -21.54 3.28
C PRO A 478 -2.27 -20.34 2.49
N LYS A 479 -1.58 -20.57 1.37
CA LYS A 479 -1.09 -19.49 0.50
C LYS A 479 -2.24 -18.73 -0.15
N GLY A 480 -3.26 -19.46 -0.62
CA GLY A 480 -4.46 -18.87 -1.20
C GLY A 480 -4.87 -19.45 -2.55
N SER A 481 -4.19 -20.51 -3.02
CA SER A 481 -4.67 -21.29 -4.17
C SER A 481 -6.09 -21.76 -3.92
N TYR A 482 -6.90 -21.80 -4.98
CA TYR A 482 -8.34 -21.95 -4.83
C TYR A 482 -8.97 -22.71 -5.99
N PHE A 483 -9.89 -23.61 -5.65
CA PHE A 483 -10.79 -24.27 -6.58
C PHE A 483 -12.17 -24.48 -5.95
N THR A 484 -13.23 -24.10 -6.68
CA THR A 484 -14.61 -24.50 -6.34
C THR A 484 -15.21 -25.41 -7.40
N PRO A 485 -15.90 -26.49 -6.99
CA PRO A 485 -16.69 -27.34 -7.90
C PRO A 485 -18.06 -26.72 -8.23
N LYS A 486 -18.42 -25.59 -7.60
CA LYS A 486 -19.73 -24.92 -7.76
C LYS A 486 -19.54 -23.41 -7.93
N PRO A 487 -19.06 -22.95 -9.10
CA PRO A 487 -18.94 -21.53 -9.40
C PRO A 487 -20.31 -20.84 -9.34
N VAL A 488 -20.43 -19.76 -8.55
CA VAL A 488 -21.74 -19.12 -8.29
C VAL A 488 -22.06 -17.96 -9.25
N ASN A 489 -21.09 -17.53 -10.05
CA ASN A 489 -21.24 -16.44 -11.02
C ASN A 489 -21.68 -16.91 -12.42
N ARG A 490 -21.89 -18.22 -12.62
CA ARG A 490 -22.10 -18.84 -13.94
C ARG A 490 -23.45 -19.50 -14.14
N ASP A 491 -24.42 -19.23 -13.29
CA ASP A 491 -25.79 -19.71 -13.48
C ASP A 491 -26.45 -18.92 -14.63
N LEU A 492 -26.49 -19.54 -15.82
CA LEU A 492 -27.02 -19.02 -17.09
C LEU A 492 -28.52 -18.65 -17.06
N THR A 493 -29.16 -18.72 -15.88
CA THR A 493 -30.56 -18.38 -15.64
C THR A 493 -30.77 -16.93 -15.20
N VAL A 494 -29.69 -16.21 -14.87
CA VAL A 494 -29.74 -14.77 -14.58
C VAL A 494 -29.68 -14.00 -15.92
N SER A 495 -30.49 -12.94 -16.05
CA SER A 495 -30.54 -12.08 -17.24
C SER A 495 -29.14 -11.71 -17.75
N GLU A 496 -28.96 -11.63 -19.07
CA GLU A 496 -27.67 -11.34 -19.75
C GLU A 496 -26.93 -10.09 -19.22
N ASP A 497 -27.62 -9.19 -18.50
CA ASP A 497 -27.10 -7.92 -18.00
C ASP A 497 -26.61 -7.92 -16.52
N SER A 498 -26.67 -9.03 -15.77
CA SER A 498 -26.31 -9.06 -14.34
C SER A 498 -25.18 -10.02 -14.03
N ASN A 499 -24.12 -9.53 -13.38
CA ASN A 499 -23.01 -10.34 -12.90
C ASN A 499 -23.25 -10.87 -11.48
N ASN A 500 -24.44 -10.75 -10.89
CA ASN A 500 -24.75 -11.14 -9.51
C ASN A 500 -23.76 -10.69 -8.39
N VAL A 501 -22.99 -9.63 -8.65
CA VAL A 501 -21.94 -9.10 -7.76
C VAL A 501 -22.52 -8.05 -6.83
N SER A 502 -22.18 -8.18 -5.54
CA SER A 502 -22.57 -7.29 -4.46
C SER A 502 -21.36 -6.71 -3.76
N PHE A 503 -21.30 -5.38 -3.61
CA PHE A 503 -20.33 -4.74 -2.72
C PHE A 503 -20.95 -4.54 -1.33
N LEU A 504 -20.25 -5.00 -0.29
CA LEU A 504 -20.63 -4.88 1.11
C LEU A 504 -19.71 -3.88 1.80
N TYR A 505 -20.25 -2.84 2.39
CA TYR A 505 -19.47 -1.81 3.08
C TYR A 505 -19.58 -1.99 4.59
N PRO A 506 -18.48 -2.28 5.31
CA PRO A 506 -18.52 -2.39 6.77
C PRO A 506 -18.72 -1.02 7.42
N GLY A 507 -19.16 -1.01 8.66
CA GLY A 507 -19.22 0.22 9.45
C GLY A 507 -17.87 0.53 10.10
N ILE A 508 -17.75 1.75 10.63
CA ILE A 508 -17.16 1.97 11.95
C ILE A 508 -15.74 1.49 12.23
N GLY A 509 -15.66 0.62 13.24
CA GLY A 509 -14.46 0.33 14.03
C GLY A 509 -13.48 -0.67 13.42
N ALA A 510 -13.48 -0.82 12.09
CA ALA A 510 -12.59 -1.77 11.43
C ALA A 510 -11.24 -1.14 11.00
N THR A 511 -11.10 0.19 11.04
CA THR A 511 -9.83 0.88 10.74
C THR A 511 -8.72 0.53 11.75
N TYR A 512 -7.47 0.59 11.29
CA TYR A 512 -6.28 0.26 12.08
C TYR A 512 -5.03 0.96 11.54
N ILE A 513 -4.00 1.11 12.37
CA ILE A 513 -2.71 1.70 11.98
C ILE A 513 -2.09 0.91 10.81
N GLY A 514 -1.78 1.60 9.72
CA GLY A 514 -1.24 1.04 8.48
C GLY A 514 -2.27 0.50 7.50
N LEU A 515 -3.55 0.79 7.67
CA LEU A 515 -4.59 0.46 6.71
C LEU A 515 -4.27 1.03 5.32
N GLY A 516 -4.28 0.15 4.31
CA GLY A 516 -4.22 0.51 2.89
C GLY A 516 -2.93 1.19 2.44
N ARG A 517 -1.85 1.02 3.22
CA ARG A 517 -0.54 1.67 2.98
C ARG A 517 0.06 1.30 1.62
N ASP A 518 -0.19 0.09 1.15
CA ASP A 518 0.36 -0.42 -0.10
C ASP A 518 -0.53 -0.12 -1.32
N LEU A 519 -1.79 0.27 -1.11
CA LEU A 519 -2.81 0.27 -2.18
C LEU A 519 -2.49 1.22 -3.33
N LEU A 520 -2.03 2.44 -3.01
CA LEU A 520 -1.70 3.44 -4.03
C LEU A 520 -0.41 3.09 -4.79
N HIS A 521 0.39 2.15 -4.29
CA HIS A 521 1.60 1.68 -4.95
C HIS A 521 1.36 0.39 -5.74
N LEU A 522 0.55 -0.54 -5.18
CA LEU A 522 0.05 -1.73 -5.88
C LEU A 522 -0.81 -1.35 -7.10
N PHE A 523 -1.58 -0.27 -6.98
CA PHE A 523 -2.55 0.19 -7.97
C PHE A 523 -2.42 1.70 -8.21
N PRO A 524 -1.33 2.18 -8.82
CA PRO A 524 -1.11 3.61 -9.04
C PRO A 524 -2.20 4.29 -9.87
N GLU A 525 -2.95 3.54 -10.70
CA GLU A 525 -3.98 4.09 -11.59
C GLU A 525 -5.17 4.68 -10.84
N ILE A 526 -5.38 4.28 -9.58
CA ILE A 526 -6.45 4.84 -8.74
C ILE A 526 -6.02 6.12 -8.03
N HIS A 527 -4.73 6.46 -8.02
CA HIS A 527 -4.22 7.59 -7.25
C HIS A 527 -4.95 8.89 -7.57
N GLN A 528 -5.18 9.17 -8.85
CA GLN A 528 -5.79 10.42 -9.25
C GLN A 528 -7.28 10.50 -8.89
N ASP A 529 -8.02 9.42 -9.07
CA ASP A 529 -9.42 9.34 -8.66
C ASP A 529 -9.55 9.48 -7.15
N VAL A 530 -8.64 8.88 -6.38
CA VAL A 530 -8.58 9.00 -4.92
C VAL A 530 -8.22 10.42 -4.50
N ALA A 531 -7.20 11.03 -5.13
CA ALA A 531 -6.80 12.41 -4.84
C ALA A 531 -7.93 13.42 -5.08
N ASN A 532 -8.83 13.15 -6.02
CA ASN A 532 -9.97 14.01 -6.33
C ASN A 532 -11.18 13.84 -5.39
N LEU A 533 -11.12 12.91 -4.41
CA LEU A 533 -12.23 12.70 -3.46
C LEU A 533 -12.37 13.82 -2.43
N ALA A 534 -11.28 14.52 -2.13
CA ALA A 534 -11.21 15.60 -1.15
C ALA A 534 -10.15 16.62 -1.53
N ASP A 535 -10.28 17.85 -1.04
CA ASP A 535 -9.27 18.89 -1.23
C ASP A 535 -7.94 18.52 -0.57
N ASP A 536 -7.97 17.91 0.61
CA ASP A 536 -6.81 17.33 1.30
C ASP A 536 -7.06 15.84 1.53
N ILE A 537 -6.71 15.04 0.53
CA ILE A 537 -6.89 13.58 0.60
C ILE A 537 -6.04 12.93 1.71
N GLY A 538 -4.87 13.50 2.04
CA GLY A 538 -4.01 12.99 3.10
C GLY A 538 -4.66 13.16 4.47
N ALA A 539 -5.31 14.31 4.70
CA ALA A 539 -6.11 14.55 5.91
C ALA A 539 -7.35 13.63 5.96
N SER A 540 -8.07 13.47 4.86
CA SER A 540 -9.28 12.62 4.84
C SER A 540 -8.98 11.13 5.01
N LEU A 541 -7.86 10.64 4.48
CA LEU A 541 -7.38 9.27 4.74
C LEU A 541 -6.62 9.15 6.07
N LYS A 542 -6.53 10.24 6.84
CA LYS A 542 -5.88 10.30 8.17
C LYS A 542 -4.43 9.80 8.14
N ASP A 543 -3.64 10.23 7.15
CA ASP A 543 -2.25 9.79 6.95
C ASP A 543 -1.43 9.83 8.26
N THR A 544 -1.44 10.96 8.97
CA THR A 544 -0.63 11.10 10.19
C THR A 544 -1.10 10.24 11.36
N LEU A 545 -2.37 9.84 11.40
CA LEU A 545 -2.90 8.91 12.40
C LEU A 545 -2.61 7.46 12.01
N LEU A 546 -2.84 7.07 10.75
CA LEU A 546 -2.65 5.69 10.28
C LEU A 546 -1.18 5.36 9.98
N ASN A 547 -0.36 6.36 9.69
CA ASN A 547 1.08 6.28 9.45
C ASN A 547 1.81 7.25 10.39
N PRO A 548 1.81 6.96 11.71
CA PRO A 548 2.46 7.83 12.68
C PRO A 548 3.92 8.09 12.32
N ARG A 549 4.35 9.33 12.56
CA ARG A 549 5.71 9.79 12.31
C ARG A 549 6.47 9.81 13.63
N SER A 550 7.70 9.32 13.62
CA SER A 550 8.53 9.25 14.81
C SER A 550 10.01 9.20 14.43
N VAL A 551 10.85 9.66 15.35
CA VAL A 551 12.30 9.47 15.31
C VAL A 551 12.68 8.11 15.93
N VAL A 552 11.87 7.61 16.86
CA VAL A 552 12.09 6.32 17.55
C VAL A 552 11.08 5.31 17.05
N ARG A 553 11.54 4.10 16.75
CA ARG A 553 10.68 2.97 16.36
C ARG A 553 9.63 2.72 17.45
N PRO A 554 8.33 2.82 17.11
CA PRO A 554 7.29 2.51 18.08
C PRO A 554 7.37 1.04 18.51
N SER A 555 7.43 0.79 19.82
CA SER A 555 7.31 -0.57 20.34
C SER A 555 5.95 -1.19 20.00
N PHE A 556 5.85 -2.52 20.05
CA PHE A 556 4.57 -3.22 19.89
C PHE A 556 3.48 -2.69 20.84
N LYS A 557 3.85 -2.37 22.09
CA LYS A 557 2.94 -1.79 23.08
C LYS A 557 2.47 -0.39 22.66
N ALA A 558 3.37 0.44 22.12
CA ALA A 558 3.04 1.77 21.63
C ALA A 558 2.11 1.70 20.40
N LEU A 559 2.38 0.83 19.42
CA LEU A 559 1.51 0.62 18.26
C LEU A 559 0.12 0.14 18.69
N LYS A 560 0.05 -0.79 19.65
CA LYS A 560 -1.23 -1.25 20.20
C LYS A 560 -1.99 -0.11 20.89
N GLN A 561 -1.29 0.78 21.59
CA GLN A 561 -1.91 1.95 22.21
C GLN A 561 -2.44 2.93 21.14
N LEU A 562 -1.66 3.23 20.10
CA LEU A 562 -2.12 4.07 18.99
C LEU A 562 -3.35 3.47 18.28
N ASP A 563 -3.39 2.15 18.11
CA ASP A 563 -4.57 1.43 17.60
C ASP A 563 -5.80 1.54 18.53
N LEU A 564 -5.60 1.69 19.84
CA LEU A 564 -6.67 1.93 20.80
C LEU A 564 -7.11 3.39 20.76
N ASP A 565 -6.16 4.31 20.74
CA ASP A 565 -6.40 5.76 20.70
C ASP A 565 -7.13 6.16 19.41
N LEU A 566 -6.81 5.52 18.28
CA LEU A 566 -7.55 5.68 17.02
C LEU A 566 -9.05 5.43 17.23
N ARG A 567 -9.42 4.45 18.07
CA ARG A 567 -10.83 4.15 18.39
C ARG A 567 -11.51 5.15 19.31
N GLY A 568 -10.74 6.03 19.96
CA GLY A 568 -11.25 7.07 20.84
C GLY A 568 -11.89 8.25 20.09
N ASN A 569 -11.63 8.43 18.79
CA ASN A 569 -12.25 9.47 17.97
C ASN A 569 -13.09 8.87 16.84
N LEU A 570 -14.41 8.83 17.04
CA LEU A 570 -15.35 8.23 16.08
C LEU A 570 -15.39 8.99 14.75
N ALA A 571 -15.24 10.31 14.75
CA ALA A 571 -15.27 11.11 13.53
C ALA A 571 -14.06 10.82 12.63
N ASP A 572 -12.86 10.74 13.21
CA ASP A 572 -11.64 10.42 12.48
C ASP A 572 -11.70 9.02 11.85
N ILE A 573 -12.20 8.03 12.59
CA ILE A 573 -12.40 6.67 12.09
C ILE A 573 -13.46 6.62 11.01
N ALA A 574 -14.58 7.32 11.17
CA ALA A 574 -15.65 7.34 10.20
C ALA A 574 -15.17 7.91 8.86
N GLU A 575 -14.46 9.04 8.90
CA GLU A 575 -13.90 9.66 7.71
C GLU A 575 -12.89 8.75 7.01
N ALA A 576 -11.93 8.18 7.76
CA ALA A 576 -10.96 7.24 7.21
C ALA A 576 -11.67 6.00 6.61
N GLY A 577 -12.68 5.46 7.29
CA GLY A 577 -13.46 4.31 6.82
C GLY A 577 -14.18 4.59 5.50
N VAL A 578 -14.80 5.76 5.35
CA VAL A 578 -15.43 6.20 4.09
C VAL A 578 -14.38 6.38 3.00
N GLY A 579 -13.27 7.05 3.31
CA GLY A 579 -12.17 7.27 2.36
C GLY A 579 -11.60 5.96 1.81
N PHE A 580 -11.28 4.99 2.69
CA PHE A 580 -10.76 3.69 2.25
C PHE A 580 -11.81 2.84 1.53
N ALA A 581 -13.10 2.93 1.88
CA ALA A 581 -14.16 2.31 1.08
C ALA A 581 -14.15 2.81 -0.37
N CYS A 582 -13.90 4.11 -0.59
CA CYS A 582 -13.73 4.68 -1.92
C CYS A 582 -12.47 4.11 -2.60
N VAL A 583 -11.33 4.05 -1.89
CA VAL A 583 -10.07 3.47 -2.40
C VAL A 583 -10.28 2.03 -2.87
N PHE A 584 -10.84 1.15 -2.02
CA PHE A 584 -11.08 -0.25 -2.35
C PHE A 584 -12.01 -0.40 -3.57
N THR A 585 -13.06 0.41 -3.61
CA THR A 585 -14.02 0.40 -4.74
C THR A 585 -13.34 0.82 -6.03
N LYS A 586 -12.50 1.86 -6.01
CA LYS A 586 -11.75 2.30 -7.20
C LYS A 586 -10.76 1.25 -7.70
N VAL A 587 -10.13 0.48 -6.81
CA VAL A 587 -9.29 -0.66 -7.25
C VAL A 587 -10.12 -1.64 -8.08
N PHE A 588 -11.30 -2.05 -7.61
CA PHE A 588 -12.13 -3.00 -8.34
C PHE A 588 -12.71 -2.41 -9.63
N GLU A 589 -13.21 -1.18 -9.61
CA GLU A 589 -13.79 -0.54 -10.80
C GLU A 589 -12.75 -0.21 -11.88
N ASN A 590 -11.60 0.33 -11.49
CA ASN A 590 -10.63 0.89 -12.42
C ASN A 590 -9.54 -0.10 -12.82
N VAL A 591 -9.09 -0.96 -11.91
CA VAL A 591 -8.03 -1.93 -12.19
C VAL A 591 -8.65 -3.23 -12.69
N PHE A 592 -9.49 -3.86 -11.86
CA PHE A 592 -10.08 -5.16 -12.18
C PHE A 592 -11.32 -5.08 -13.09
N LYS A 593 -11.78 -3.87 -13.42
CA LYS A 593 -12.96 -3.61 -14.26
C LYS A 593 -14.24 -4.30 -13.78
N LEU A 594 -14.36 -4.47 -12.46
CA LEU A 594 -15.51 -5.08 -11.81
C LEU A 594 -16.40 -4.00 -11.19
N LYS A 595 -17.66 -3.96 -11.60
CA LYS A 595 -18.70 -3.12 -11.00
C LYS A 595 -19.72 -3.99 -10.28
N ALA A 596 -20.37 -3.43 -9.28
CA ALA A 596 -21.40 -4.12 -8.52
C ALA A 596 -22.78 -3.97 -9.18
N ASP A 597 -23.54 -5.07 -9.24
CA ASP A 597 -24.96 -5.03 -9.59
C ASP A 597 -25.79 -4.59 -8.38
N PHE A 598 -25.35 -4.99 -7.18
CA PHE A 598 -25.97 -4.67 -5.91
C PHE A 598 -24.94 -4.04 -4.95
N ALA A 599 -25.39 -3.22 -4.03
CA ALA A 599 -24.54 -2.75 -2.94
C ALA A 599 -25.34 -2.58 -1.66
N THR A 600 -24.69 -2.76 -0.52
CA THR A 600 -25.27 -2.39 0.77
C THR A 600 -24.18 -2.04 1.77
N GLY A 601 -24.52 -1.22 2.75
CA GLY A 601 -23.62 -0.87 3.83
C GLY A 601 -24.20 -1.24 5.18
N TYR A 602 -23.36 -1.80 6.06
CA TYR A 602 -23.69 -2.16 7.43
C TYR A 602 -23.57 -0.91 8.33
N SER A 603 -24.67 -0.44 8.93
CA SER A 603 -24.69 0.77 9.78
C SER A 603 -24.09 1.96 9.01
N MET A 604 -23.07 2.65 9.54
CA MET A 604 -22.35 3.74 8.88
C MET A 604 -21.71 3.35 7.55
N GLY A 605 -21.54 2.05 7.26
CA GLY A 605 -21.15 1.58 5.93
C GLY A 605 -22.14 2.01 4.84
N GLU A 606 -23.39 2.36 5.16
CA GLU A 606 -24.36 2.89 4.20
C GLU A 606 -23.91 4.25 3.65
N VAL A 607 -23.28 5.09 4.47
CA VAL A 607 -22.63 6.34 4.03
C VAL A 607 -21.45 6.03 3.12
N SER A 608 -20.59 5.08 3.51
CA SER A 608 -19.45 4.62 2.71
C SER A 608 -19.88 4.10 1.35
N MET A 609 -21.00 3.37 1.27
CA MET A 609 -21.55 2.87 0.01
C MET A 609 -21.89 4.00 -0.97
N TYR A 610 -22.63 5.01 -0.53
CA TYR A 610 -23.02 6.13 -1.40
C TYR A 610 -21.80 6.94 -1.86
N ALA A 611 -20.85 7.20 -0.95
CA ALA A 611 -19.62 7.89 -1.29
C ALA A 611 -18.76 7.09 -2.29
N ALA A 612 -18.49 5.81 -2.00
CA ALA A 612 -17.57 4.98 -2.77
C ALA A 612 -18.08 4.65 -4.18
N LEU A 613 -19.39 4.46 -4.34
CA LEU A 613 -20.01 4.26 -5.66
C LEU A 613 -20.14 5.56 -6.46
N GLY A 614 -19.80 6.71 -5.88
CA GLY A 614 -19.92 8.02 -6.51
C GLY A 614 -21.36 8.48 -6.68
N ALA A 615 -22.25 8.13 -5.74
CA ALA A 615 -23.65 8.58 -5.77
C ALA A 615 -23.78 10.08 -5.43
N TRP A 616 -22.85 10.62 -4.65
CA TRP A 616 -22.74 12.05 -4.33
C TRP A 616 -21.74 12.76 -5.24
N GLN A 617 -22.02 14.02 -5.59
CA GLN A 617 -21.11 14.83 -6.42
C GLN A 617 -19.83 15.22 -5.68
N GLN A 618 -19.94 15.54 -4.40
CA GLN A 618 -18.82 15.99 -3.57
C GLN A 618 -18.80 15.23 -2.24
N PRO A 619 -18.42 13.94 -2.23
CA PRO A 619 -18.42 13.12 -1.01
C PRO A 619 -17.51 13.69 0.09
N GLY A 620 -16.45 14.41 -0.26
CA GLY A 620 -15.53 15.07 0.69
C GLY A 620 -16.20 16.10 1.62
N LEU A 621 -17.36 16.66 1.26
CA LEU A 621 -18.09 17.58 2.15
C LEU A 621 -18.54 16.91 3.46
N MET A 622 -18.66 15.58 3.47
CA MET A 622 -19.11 14.82 4.64
C MET A 622 -18.19 15.00 5.84
N SER A 623 -16.88 15.13 5.60
CA SER A 623 -15.88 15.33 6.65
C SER A 623 -16.17 16.60 7.45
N ALA A 624 -16.21 17.75 6.76
CA ALA A 624 -16.47 19.03 7.40
C ALA A 624 -17.87 19.08 8.03
N ARG A 625 -18.87 18.44 7.42
CA ARG A 625 -20.23 18.37 7.97
C ARG A 625 -20.30 17.57 9.27
N LEU A 626 -19.69 16.38 9.32
CA LEU A 626 -19.64 15.55 10.53
C LEU A 626 -18.84 16.24 11.65
N ALA A 627 -17.70 16.84 11.31
CA ALA A 627 -16.86 17.55 12.28
C ALA A 627 -17.57 18.73 12.95
N ASN A 628 -18.53 19.36 12.27
CA ASN A 628 -19.31 20.50 12.79
C ASN A 628 -20.74 20.12 13.23
N SER A 629 -21.06 18.82 13.34
CA SER A 629 -22.41 18.38 13.69
C SER A 629 -22.55 18.17 15.19
N ASP A 630 -23.33 19.04 15.85
CA ASP A 630 -23.70 18.88 17.26
C ASP A 630 -24.43 17.54 17.48
N THR A 631 -25.29 17.15 16.52
CA THR A 631 -25.98 15.86 16.52
C THR A 631 -25.02 14.69 16.71
N PHE A 632 -23.92 14.66 15.94
CA PHE A 632 -22.96 13.57 15.99
C PHE A 632 -21.92 13.70 17.10
N ASN A 633 -21.54 14.92 17.49
CA ASN A 633 -20.42 15.13 18.41
C ASN A 633 -20.84 15.25 19.87
N GLU A 634 -22.06 15.72 20.15
CA GLU A 634 -22.52 15.99 21.53
C GLU A 634 -23.88 15.34 21.84
N ARG A 635 -24.79 15.28 20.87
CA ARG A 635 -26.17 14.81 21.13
C ARG A 635 -26.28 13.29 21.12
N LEU A 636 -25.77 12.62 20.08
CA LEU A 636 -25.81 11.15 19.94
C LEU A 636 -24.50 10.44 20.22
N CYS A 637 -23.38 11.17 20.23
CA CYS A 637 -22.10 10.68 20.77
C CYS A 637 -21.59 11.72 21.78
N GLY A 638 -20.39 11.49 22.33
CA GLY A 638 -19.80 12.42 23.30
C GLY A 638 -20.63 12.47 24.59
N ASP A 639 -21.22 13.63 24.88
CA ASP A 639 -21.97 13.89 26.11
C ASP A 639 -23.37 13.25 26.14
N LEU A 640 -23.83 12.71 25.00
CA LEU A 640 -25.10 12.00 24.82
C LEU A 640 -26.31 12.83 25.28
N LEU A 641 -26.35 14.12 24.93
CA LEU A 641 -27.36 15.07 25.39
C LEU A 641 -28.80 14.60 25.08
N THR A 642 -29.04 13.99 23.92
CA THR A 642 -30.36 13.44 23.57
C THR A 642 -30.83 12.40 24.58
N LEU A 643 -29.94 11.53 25.06
CA LEU A 643 -30.28 10.52 26.06
C LEU A 643 -30.51 11.13 27.43
N ARG A 644 -29.70 12.13 27.82
CA ARG A 644 -29.88 12.84 29.10
C ARG A 644 -31.23 13.52 29.17
N GLU A 645 -31.60 14.25 28.11
CA GLU A 645 -32.92 14.88 27.95
C GLU A 645 -34.03 13.81 27.97
N HIS A 646 -33.88 12.74 27.19
CA HIS A 646 -34.90 11.69 27.07
C HIS A 646 -35.14 10.91 28.37
N TRP A 647 -34.10 10.66 29.17
CA TRP A 647 -34.17 9.92 30.43
C TRP A 647 -34.28 10.82 31.67
N GLY A 648 -34.31 12.15 31.51
CA GLY A 648 -34.38 13.10 32.62
C GLY A 648 -33.16 13.06 33.53
N LEU A 649 -31.97 12.80 32.99
CA LEU A 649 -30.71 12.79 33.73
C LEU A 649 -30.21 14.23 33.97
N PRO A 650 -29.47 14.49 35.06
CA PRO A 650 -28.93 15.81 35.35
C PRO A 650 -27.95 16.30 34.26
N GLU A 651 -27.89 17.62 34.10
CA GLU A 651 -26.88 18.28 33.27
C GLU A 651 -25.47 18.04 33.84
N LEU A 652 -24.48 17.98 32.96
CA LEU A 652 -23.08 17.82 33.35
C LEU A 652 -22.63 19.04 34.17
N SER A 653 -22.22 18.84 35.43
CA SER A 653 -21.64 19.91 36.25
C SER A 653 -20.16 20.10 35.94
N GLU A 654 -19.66 21.34 35.93
CA GLU A 654 -18.22 21.64 35.78
C GLU A 654 -17.34 21.01 36.88
N THR A 655 -17.93 20.65 38.03
CA THR A 655 -17.23 20.12 39.22
C THR A 655 -17.04 18.61 39.25
N THR A 656 -17.84 17.86 38.50
CA THR A 656 -17.68 16.42 38.28
C THR A 656 -17.07 16.28 36.89
N GLY A 657 -15.80 15.88 36.78
CA GLY A 657 -15.12 15.81 35.48
C GLY A 657 -15.99 15.10 34.43
N LYS A 658 -15.97 15.59 33.19
CA LYS A 658 -16.79 15.15 32.04
C LYS A 658 -16.79 13.63 31.74
N ASN A 659 -16.01 12.82 32.47
CA ASN A 659 -15.66 11.44 32.11
C ASN A 659 -16.17 10.33 33.06
N ASP A 660 -16.88 10.61 34.15
CA ASP A 660 -17.15 9.56 35.17
C ASP A 660 -18.56 8.94 35.15
N GLU A 661 -19.57 9.55 34.51
CA GLU A 661 -20.93 8.99 34.48
C GLU A 661 -21.17 8.14 33.22
N PHE A 662 -21.18 6.82 33.38
CA PHE A 662 -21.35 5.85 32.30
C PHE A 662 -22.85 5.60 32.02
N ILE A 663 -23.46 6.41 31.15
CA ILE A 663 -24.91 6.35 30.88
C ILE A 663 -25.28 5.49 29.67
N TRP A 664 -24.32 5.08 28.85
CA TRP A 664 -24.53 4.21 27.69
C TRP A 664 -23.38 3.24 27.48
N GLU A 665 -23.70 1.99 27.20
CA GLU A 665 -22.73 0.99 26.71
C GLU A 665 -23.37 0.09 25.67
N THR A 666 -22.54 -0.39 24.75
CA THR A 666 -22.93 -1.41 23.77
C THR A 666 -22.23 -2.73 24.07
N TYR A 667 -23.01 -3.80 24.14
CA TYR A 667 -22.52 -5.15 24.37
C TYR A 667 -22.80 -6.04 23.17
N THR A 668 -21.77 -6.76 22.72
CA THR A 668 -21.98 -7.89 21.82
C THR A 668 -22.34 -9.14 22.62
N ILE A 669 -23.44 -9.79 22.22
CA ILE A 669 -23.95 -11.00 22.87
C ILE A 669 -24.31 -12.08 21.85
N LYS A 670 -24.37 -13.33 22.33
CA LYS A 670 -24.89 -14.48 21.57
C LYS A 670 -26.30 -14.82 22.06
N ALA A 671 -27.29 -14.35 21.33
CA ALA A 671 -28.72 -14.62 21.58
C ALA A 671 -29.50 -14.38 20.29
N THR A 672 -30.72 -14.90 20.23
CA THR A 672 -31.71 -14.55 19.20
C THR A 672 -32.46 -13.27 19.58
N LEU A 673 -33.03 -12.58 18.58
CA LEU A 673 -33.85 -11.39 18.84
C LEU A 673 -35.03 -11.69 19.78
N ALA A 674 -35.68 -12.85 19.62
CA ALA A 674 -36.83 -13.23 20.43
C ALA A 674 -36.45 -13.39 21.92
N GLU A 675 -35.31 -14.01 22.21
CA GLU A 675 -34.79 -14.14 23.59
C GLU A 675 -34.49 -12.77 24.19
N VAL A 676 -33.87 -11.87 23.42
CA VAL A 676 -33.55 -10.50 23.89
C VAL A 676 -34.81 -9.70 24.17
N ILE A 677 -35.81 -9.75 23.29
CA ILE A 677 -37.09 -9.08 23.51
C ILE A 677 -37.73 -9.57 24.81
N ALA A 678 -37.78 -10.90 25.03
CA ALA A 678 -38.33 -11.47 26.25
C ALA A 678 -37.52 -11.07 27.50
N ALA A 679 -36.20 -11.09 27.43
CA ALA A 679 -35.34 -10.72 28.57
C ALA A 679 -35.36 -9.22 28.90
N SER A 680 -35.66 -8.37 27.91
CA SER A 680 -35.74 -6.91 28.04
C SER A 680 -37.10 -6.42 28.53
N GLU A 681 -38.05 -7.32 28.81
CA GLU A 681 -39.34 -6.94 29.38
C GLU A 681 -39.15 -6.18 30.72
N GLY A 682 -39.69 -4.96 30.77
CA GLY A 682 -39.57 -4.03 31.89
C GLY A 682 -38.27 -3.23 31.95
N GLU A 683 -37.40 -3.32 30.94
CA GLU A 683 -36.12 -2.59 30.86
C GLU A 683 -36.18 -1.55 29.73
N ASP A 684 -36.83 -0.41 29.96
CA ASP A 684 -37.15 0.60 28.92
C ASP A 684 -35.93 1.32 28.33
N ARG A 685 -34.76 1.21 28.99
CA ARG A 685 -33.50 1.82 28.56
C ARG A 685 -32.55 0.82 27.91
N VAL A 686 -33.06 -0.31 27.42
CA VAL A 686 -32.30 -1.33 26.69
C VAL A 686 -32.84 -1.47 25.28
N TYR A 687 -31.93 -1.35 24.30
CA TYR A 687 -32.25 -1.43 22.89
C TYR A 687 -31.42 -2.54 22.24
N CYS A 688 -32.05 -3.35 21.39
CA CYS A 688 -31.30 -4.15 20.43
C CYS A 688 -30.97 -3.25 19.24
N THR A 689 -29.71 -2.83 19.13
CA THR A 689 -29.28 -1.84 18.13
C THR A 689 -28.98 -2.49 16.78
N ILE A 690 -28.30 -3.63 16.76
CA ILE A 690 -27.96 -4.33 15.51
C ILE A 690 -28.05 -5.84 15.68
N ILE A 691 -28.60 -6.53 14.67
CA ILE A 691 -28.56 -7.98 14.53
C ILE A 691 -27.48 -8.32 13.51
N ASN A 692 -26.37 -8.92 13.94
CA ASN A 692 -25.22 -9.24 13.08
C ASN A 692 -25.44 -10.56 12.34
N THR A 693 -25.86 -11.59 13.08
CA THR A 693 -26.19 -12.93 12.59
C THR A 693 -27.41 -13.44 13.36
N PRO A 694 -28.07 -14.55 12.95
CA PRO A 694 -29.29 -15.03 13.61
C PRO A 694 -29.17 -15.28 15.12
N ASP A 695 -27.95 -15.50 15.61
CA ASP A 695 -27.60 -15.82 17.00
C ASP A 695 -26.53 -14.86 17.58
N SER A 696 -26.28 -13.71 16.94
CA SER A 696 -25.35 -12.69 17.44
C SER A 696 -25.86 -11.30 17.14
N LEU A 697 -25.95 -10.48 18.18
CA LEU A 697 -26.51 -9.14 18.11
C LEU A 697 -25.81 -8.21 19.09
N LEU A 698 -26.09 -6.92 18.94
CA LEU A 698 -25.71 -5.86 19.84
C LEU A 698 -26.92 -5.42 20.65
N ILE A 699 -26.75 -5.37 21.96
CA ILE A 699 -27.64 -4.62 22.84
C ILE A 699 -26.91 -3.39 23.34
N ALA A 700 -27.60 -2.27 23.46
CA ALA A 700 -27.05 -1.05 23.99
C ALA A 700 -28.08 -0.30 24.83
N GLY A 701 -27.63 0.55 25.74
CA GLY A 701 -28.52 1.20 26.68
C GLY A 701 -27.84 1.57 27.99
N TYR A 702 -28.66 1.84 29.00
CA TYR A 702 -28.16 2.13 30.33
C TYR A 702 -27.43 0.89 30.90
N PRO A 703 -26.15 1.00 31.31
CA PRO A 703 -25.32 -0.18 31.58
C PRO A 703 -25.90 -1.17 32.59
N GLU A 704 -26.49 -0.68 33.69
CA GLU A 704 -27.10 -1.55 34.70
C GLU A 704 -28.29 -2.34 34.16
N ASP A 705 -29.10 -1.72 33.29
CA ASP A 705 -30.29 -2.31 32.69
C ASP A 705 -29.85 -3.37 31.67
N CYS A 706 -28.86 -3.05 30.83
CA CYS A 706 -28.25 -4.02 29.91
C CYS A 706 -27.68 -5.24 30.66
N LEU A 707 -26.97 -5.02 31.76
CA LEU A 707 -26.40 -6.10 32.57
C LEU A 707 -27.48 -6.98 33.21
N ARG A 708 -28.63 -6.43 33.59
CA ARG A 708 -29.79 -7.22 34.04
C ARG A 708 -30.35 -8.09 32.93
N VAL A 709 -30.50 -7.56 31.70
CA VAL A 709 -30.91 -8.34 30.52
C VAL A 709 -29.91 -9.45 30.22
N ILE A 710 -28.60 -9.14 30.20
CA ILE A 710 -27.53 -10.13 29.97
C ILE A 710 -27.59 -11.24 31.02
N LYS A 711 -27.80 -10.87 32.28
CA LYS A 711 -27.94 -11.83 33.39
C LYS A 711 -29.17 -12.72 33.23
N LYS A 712 -30.33 -12.16 32.83
CA LYS A 712 -31.56 -12.92 32.53
C LYS A 712 -31.33 -13.92 31.38
N LEU A 713 -30.60 -13.50 30.34
CA LEU A 713 -30.23 -14.36 29.21
C LEU A 713 -29.22 -15.46 29.57
N GLY A 714 -28.41 -15.25 30.62
CA GLY A 714 -27.38 -16.20 31.04
C GLY A 714 -26.21 -16.32 30.04
N VAL A 715 -25.97 -15.27 29.24
CA VAL A 715 -24.95 -15.26 28.18
C VAL A 715 -23.73 -14.44 28.58
N ARG A 716 -22.60 -14.69 27.92
CA ARG A 716 -21.45 -13.80 28.02
C ARG A 716 -21.67 -12.57 27.14
N ALA A 717 -21.22 -11.43 27.64
CA ALA A 717 -21.23 -10.16 26.93
C ALA A 717 -19.82 -9.59 26.87
N MET A 718 -19.50 -8.91 25.78
CA MET A 718 -18.27 -8.11 25.65
C MET A 718 -18.67 -6.67 25.35
N ALA A 719 -18.24 -5.75 26.21
CA ALA A 719 -18.40 -4.32 26.01
C ALA A 719 -17.59 -3.86 24.79
N LEU A 720 -18.18 -2.98 23.98
CA LEU A 720 -17.49 -2.36 22.85
C LEU A 720 -16.79 -1.05 23.25
N ASN A 721 -17.10 -0.49 24.42
CA ASN A 721 -16.58 0.79 24.91
C ASN A 721 -16.82 1.91 23.88
N MET A 722 -18.03 1.93 23.31
CA MET A 722 -18.45 2.90 22.30
C MET A 722 -19.74 3.57 22.77
N ALA A 723 -19.61 4.78 23.29
CA ALA A 723 -20.73 5.61 23.73
C ALA A 723 -21.34 6.35 22.52
N ASN A 724 -22.24 5.68 21.78
CA ASN A 724 -23.09 6.31 20.78
C ASN A 724 -24.51 5.73 20.81
N ALA A 725 -25.51 6.62 20.82
CA ALA A 725 -26.92 6.29 20.94
C ALA A 725 -27.58 5.94 19.59
N ILE A 726 -26.81 5.74 18.52
CA ILE A 726 -27.35 5.39 17.21
C ILE A 726 -28.00 3.99 17.21
N HIS A 727 -28.88 3.76 16.24
CA HIS A 727 -29.71 2.56 16.09
C HIS A 727 -30.66 2.29 17.26
N SER A 728 -31.09 3.36 17.94
CA SER A 728 -31.96 3.29 19.10
C SER A 728 -33.16 4.22 18.96
N ALA A 729 -34.26 3.90 19.64
CA ALA A 729 -35.47 4.72 19.57
C ALA A 729 -35.22 6.20 19.92
N PRO A 730 -34.43 6.56 20.96
CA PRO A 730 -34.08 7.96 21.27
C PRO A 730 -33.41 8.73 20.13
N ALA A 731 -32.64 8.06 19.24
CA ALA A 731 -31.99 8.74 18.13
C ALA A 731 -32.98 9.37 17.13
N ASN A 732 -34.25 8.93 17.10
CA ASN A 732 -35.28 9.54 16.25
C ASN A 732 -35.58 11.00 16.61
N ILE A 733 -35.21 11.47 17.82
CA ILE A 733 -35.31 12.89 18.18
C ILE A 733 -34.47 13.76 17.24
N GLU A 734 -33.34 13.21 16.77
CA GLU A 734 -32.37 13.90 15.91
C GLU A 734 -32.56 13.61 14.41
N TYR A 735 -33.67 12.97 14.04
CA TYR A 735 -33.88 12.45 12.68
C TYR A 735 -33.79 13.54 11.61
N ASP A 736 -34.46 14.68 11.82
CA ASP A 736 -34.50 15.76 10.84
C ASP A 736 -33.13 16.42 10.65
N ASP A 737 -32.37 16.58 11.74
CA ASP A 737 -30.99 17.10 11.70
C ASP A 737 -30.07 16.16 10.92
N MET A 738 -30.23 14.85 11.07
CA MET A 738 -29.51 13.88 10.23
C MET A 738 -29.91 13.98 8.76
N VAL A 739 -31.19 14.17 8.46
CA VAL A 739 -31.63 14.36 7.06
C VAL A 739 -30.96 15.59 6.46
N GLU A 740 -30.91 16.70 7.19
CA GLU A 740 -30.21 17.91 6.74
C GLU A 740 -28.71 17.64 6.51
N LEU A 741 -28.06 16.99 7.48
CA LEU A 741 -26.63 16.65 7.44
C LEU A 741 -26.27 15.87 6.16
N TYR A 742 -27.06 14.85 5.81
CA TYR A 742 -26.84 13.96 4.67
C TYR A 742 -27.50 14.42 3.36
N THR A 743 -28.19 15.56 3.35
CA THR A 743 -28.75 16.14 2.12
C THR A 743 -27.64 16.73 1.27
N MET A 744 -27.28 16.00 0.21
CA MET A 744 -26.19 16.35 -0.71
C MET A 744 -26.61 16.18 -2.16
N ASP A 745 -25.99 16.93 -3.06
CA ASP A 745 -26.20 16.76 -4.49
C ASP A 745 -25.71 15.39 -4.97
N VAL A 746 -26.52 14.78 -5.84
CA VAL A 746 -26.27 13.45 -6.38
C VAL A 746 -25.77 13.52 -7.81
N THR A 747 -24.96 12.53 -8.20
CA THR A 747 -24.52 12.34 -9.59
C THR A 747 -25.63 11.74 -10.45
N SER A 748 -25.32 11.47 -11.73
CA SER A 748 -26.20 10.71 -12.61
C SER A 748 -26.49 9.31 -12.06
N ARG A 749 -27.71 8.83 -12.31
CA ARG A 749 -28.18 7.53 -11.85
C ARG A 749 -27.21 6.40 -12.23
N LEU A 750 -26.77 5.66 -11.22
CA LEU A 750 -25.94 4.46 -11.34
C LEU A 750 -26.80 3.24 -11.67
N PRO A 751 -26.27 2.24 -12.40
CA PRO A 751 -26.95 0.97 -12.63
C PRO A 751 -27.04 0.09 -11.36
N THR A 752 -26.12 0.28 -10.42
CA THR A 752 -26.05 -0.48 -9.16
C THR A 752 -27.28 -0.25 -8.29
N LYS A 753 -27.91 -1.34 -7.82
CA LYS A 753 -29.01 -1.30 -6.86
C LYS A 753 -28.46 -1.16 -5.43
N MET A 754 -28.60 0.03 -4.86
CA MET A 754 -28.11 0.36 -3.51
C MET A 754 -29.17 0.05 -2.44
N TYR A 755 -28.97 -0.99 -1.64
CA TYR A 755 -29.89 -1.42 -0.58
C TYR A 755 -29.58 -0.76 0.75
N SER A 756 -30.61 -0.20 1.38
CA SER A 756 -30.55 0.36 2.72
C SER A 756 -30.56 -0.71 3.82
N SER A 757 -29.79 -0.48 4.88
CA SER A 757 -29.74 -1.32 6.08
C SER A 757 -30.96 -1.19 7.00
N SER A 758 -31.85 -0.22 6.75
CA SER A 758 -33.09 0.00 7.52
C SER A 758 -34.36 -0.16 6.68
N CYS A 759 -34.32 0.22 5.40
CA CYS A 759 -35.47 0.01 4.51
C CYS A 759 -35.48 -1.41 3.93
N TYR A 760 -34.33 -2.08 3.84
CA TYR A 760 -34.14 -3.41 3.24
C TYR A 760 -34.61 -3.48 1.77
N LEU A 761 -34.58 -2.33 1.09
CA LEU A 761 -35.01 -2.15 -0.28
C LEU A 761 -34.01 -1.25 -1.02
N PRO A 762 -33.94 -1.31 -2.36
CA PRO A 762 -33.14 -0.38 -3.16
C PRO A 762 -33.60 1.06 -2.97
N ILE A 763 -32.67 1.96 -2.74
CA ILE A 763 -32.91 3.39 -2.57
C ILE A 763 -32.75 4.10 -3.92
N PRO A 764 -33.74 4.90 -4.36
CA PRO A 764 -33.58 5.77 -5.51
C PRO A 764 -32.43 6.75 -5.29
N GLN A 765 -31.58 6.95 -6.30
CA GLN A 765 -30.49 7.94 -6.25
C GLN A 765 -31.04 9.36 -6.40
N LEU A 766 -31.69 9.83 -5.34
CA LEU A 766 -32.21 11.18 -5.19
C LEU A 766 -31.69 11.71 -3.85
N SER A 767 -31.26 12.96 -3.82
CA SER A 767 -30.66 13.61 -2.64
C SER A 767 -31.46 13.33 -1.35
N LYS A 768 -32.76 13.62 -1.35
CA LYS A 768 -33.64 13.37 -0.20
C LYS A 768 -33.81 11.89 0.13
N ALA A 769 -33.93 11.01 -0.87
CA ALA A 769 -34.14 9.58 -0.63
C ALA A 769 -32.92 8.96 0.06
N ILE A 770 -31.71 9.34 -0.38
CA ILE A 770 -30.46 8.93 0.26
C ILE A 770 -30.38 9.48 1.69
N ALA A 771 -30.63 10.78 1.89
CA ALA A 771 -30.58 11.41 3.21
C ALA A 771 -31.53 10.74 4.21
N HIS A 772 -32.78 10.52 3.83
CA HIS A 772 -33.77 9.81 4.66
C HIS A 772 -33.37 8.36 4.92
N SER A 773 -32.74 7.68 3.95
CA SER A 773 -32.25 6.31 4.14
C SER A 773 -31.17 6.24 5.21
N VAL A 774 -30.19 7.16 5.14
CA VAL A 774 -29.10 7.24 6.11
C VAL A 774 -29.63 7.62 7.50
N ALA A 775 -30.45 8.67 7.61
CA ALA A 775 -31.05 9.09 8.88
C ALA A 775 -31.84 7.95 9.54
N LYS A 776 -32.66 7.24 8.75
CA LYS A 776 -33.41 6.08 9.23
C LYS A 776 -32.48 4.94 9.66
N CYS A 777 -31.43 4.67 8.89
CA CYS A 777 -30.41 3.68 9.25
C CYS A 777 -29.79 3.98 10.61
N LEU A 778 -29.43 5.23 10.88
CA LEU A 778 -28.82 5.66 12.13
C LEU A 778 -29.81 5.78 13.30
N CYS A 779 -31.12 5.84 13.05
CA CYS A 779 -32.15 5.94 14.10
C CYS A 779 -32.84 4.60 14.43
N GLU A 780 -32.80 3.61 13.54
CA GLU A 780 -33.50 2.34 13.71
C GLU A 780 -32.54 1.15 13.90
N ARG A 781 -33.09 0.06 14.44
CA ARG A 781 -32.36 -1.21 14.55
C ARG A 781 -31.97 -1.73 13.16
N VAL A 782 -30.70 -2.08 12.98
CA VAL A 782 -30.21 -2.74 11.76
C VAL A 782 -30.42 -4.26 11.86
N ASP A 783 -30.98 -4.87 10.81
CA ASP A 783 -31.20 -6.32 10.71
C ASP A 783 -30.42 -6.86 9.51
N PHE A 784 -29.15 -7.16 9.74
CA PHE A 784 -28.25 -7.62 8.69
C PHE A 784 -28.65 -8.99 8.09
N PRO A 785 -29.13 -9.98 8.89
CA PRO A 785 -29.71 -11.20 8.35
C PRO A 785 -30.85 -10.98 7.35
N ARG A 786 -31.78 -10.08 7.67
CA ARG A 786 -32.88 -9.71 6.75
C ARG A 786 -32.34 -9.08 5.47
N LEU A 787 -31.41 -8.14 5.58
CA LEU A 787 -30.80 -7.45 4.45
C LEU A 787 -30.11 -8.42 3.48
N ILE A 788 -29.21 -9.27 3.99
CA ILE A 788 -28.45 -10.22 3.17
C ILE A 788 -29.36 -11.27 2.52
N ASN A 789 -30.34 -11.81 3.24
CA ASN A 789 -31.32 -12.72 2.62
C ASN A 789 -32.15 -12.01 1.54
N THR A 790 -32.53 -10.75 1.76
CA THR A 790 -33.26 -9.97 0.74
C THR A 790 -32.42 -9.82 -0.54
N MET A 791 -31.16 -9.40 -0.43
CA MET A 791 -30.28 -9.28 -1.59
C MET A 791 -30.06 -10.64 -2.28
N TYR A 792 -29.90 -11.71 -1.50
CA TYR A 792 -29.77 -13.07 -2.02
C TYR A 792 -30.99 -13.48 -2.84
N ASP A 793 -32.20 -13.24 -2.32
CA ASP A 793 -33.45 -13.57 -3.00
C ASP A 793 -33.64 -12.74 -4.28
N GLN A 794 -32.99 -11.56 -4.36
CA GLN A 794 -32.94 -10.71 -5.55
C GLN A 794 -31.84 -11.08 -6.55
N GLY A 795 -31.07 -12.14 -6.26
CA GLY A 795 -30.09 -12.73 -7.18
C GLY A 795 -28.63 -12.53 -6.80
N ALA A 796 -28.30 -11.83 -5.70
CA ALA A 796 -26.91 -11.69 -5.25
C ALA A 796 -26.29 -13.05 -4.90
N ARG A 797 -25.08 -13.33 -5.41
CA ARG A 797 -24.33 -14.58 -5.12
C ARG A 797 -22.88 -14.32 -4.75
N VAL A 798 -22.28 -13.29 -5.32
CA VAL A 798 -20.90 -12.87 -5.05
C VAL A 798 -20.94 -11.64 -4.15
N PHE A 799 -20.38 -11.76 -2.94
CA PHE A 799 -20.34 -10.69 -1.95
C PHE A 799 -18.89 -10.28 -1.71
N ILE A 800 -18.54 -9.02 -1.98
CA ILE A 800 -17.18 -8.49 -1.82
C ILE A 800 -17.20 -7.41 -0.75
N GLU A 801 -16.46 -7.59 0.33
CA GLU A 801 -16.39 -6.64 1.45
C GLU A 801 -15.40 -5.52 1.12
N MET A 802 -15.91 -4.33 0.80
CA MET A 802 -15.18 -3.11 0.41
C MET A 802 -14.80 -2.27 1.63
N GLY A 803 -14.06 -2.88 2.55
CA GLY A 803 -13.57 -2.18 3.72
C GLY A 803 -12.56 -2.99 4.52
N PRO A 804 -12.08 -2.43 5.64
CA PRO A 804 -11.07 -3.10 6.43
C PRO A 804 -11.61 -4.36 7.11
N GLY A 805 -10.83 -5.44 7.03
CA GLY A 805 -11.19 -6.72 7.65
C GLY A 805 -12.14 -7.61 6.82
N ARG A 806 -12.78 -8.56 7.50
CA ARG A 806 -13.55 -9.67 6.87
C ARG A 806 -14.81 -10.08 7.64
N SER A 807 -15.33 -9.15 8.44
CA SER A 807 -16.43 -9.43 9.37
C SER A 807 -17.72 -9.67 8.62
N LEU A 808 -18.04 -8.81 7.64
CA LEU A 808 -19.25 -8.96 6.84
C LEU A 808 -19.21 -10.24 5.99
N CYS A 809 -18.04 -10.67 5.53
CA CYS A 809 -17.88 -11.94 4.83
C CYS A 809 -18.24 -13.11 5.73
N SER A 810 -17.68 -13.13 6.95
CA SER A 810 -17.93 -14.19 7.93
C SER A 810 -19.39 -14.22 8.36
N TRP A 811 -20.02 -13.06 8.52
CA TRP A 811 -21.44 -12.95 8.86
C TRP A 811 -22.35 -13.32 7.71
N THR A 812 -22.04 -12.92 6.48
CA THR A 812 -22.80 -13.32 5.28
C THR A 812 -22.79 -14.83 5.11
N ASP A 813 -21.63 -15.46 5.26
CA ASP A 813 -21.50 -16.91 5.25
C ASP A 813 -22.35 -17.55 6.35
N LYS A 814 -22.36 -16.99 7.56
CA LYS A 814 -23.19 -17.52 8.64
C LYS A 814 -24.68 -17.30 8.34
N ILE A 815 -25.11 -16.11 7.97
CA ILE A 815 -26.52 -15.76 7.69
C ILE A 815 -27.13 -16.71 6.67
N LEU A 816 -26.41 -16.99 5.58
CA LEU A 816 -26.93 -17.80 4.48
C LEU A 816 -26.77 -19.33 4.72
N ASP A 817 -26.16 -19.75 5.85
CA ASP A 817 -26.18 -21.13 6.36
C ASP A 817 -27.43 -21.42 7.21
N PHE A 818 -28.17 -20.39 7.64
CA PHE A 818 -29.39 -20.50 8.43
C PHE A 818 -30.60 -19.99 7.62
N ASP A 819 -31.79 -20.48 7.94
CA ASP A 819 -33.02 -19.83 7.50
C ASP A 819 -33.31 -18.56 8.35
N LEU A 820 -34.30 -17.76 7.92
CA LEU A 820 -34.70 -16.54 8.64
C LEU A 820 -35.20 -16.80 10.07
N ASN A 821 -35.52 -18.05 10.42
CA ASN A 821 -35.95 -18.45 11.76
C ASN A 821 -34.79 -18.99 12.61
N GLY A 822 -33.54 -18.88 12.14
CA GLY A 822 -32.37 -19.35 12.86
C GLY A 822 -32.25 -20.87 12.93
N LYS A 823 -32.99 -21.61 12.11
CA LYS A 823 -32.83 -23.06 11.97
C LYS A 823 -31.88 -23.34 10.81
N GLY A 824 -30.90 -24.21 11.05
CA GLY A 824 -30.05 -24.71 9.96
C GLY A 824 -30.92 -25.42 8.94
N ASN A 825 -30.95 -24.92 7.71
CA ASN A 825 -31.82 -25.42 6.65
C ASN A 825 -31.33 -26.76 6.04
N GLY A 826 -30.22 -27.31 6.52
CA GLY A 826 -29.58 -28.52 5.99
C GLY A 826 -29.03 -28.39 4.56
N GLN A 827 -29.24 -27.25 3.88
CA GLN A 827 -28.84 -26.97 2.50
C GLN A 827 -28.17 -25.59 2.39
N ARG A 828 -26.84 -25.58 2.24
CA ARG A 828 -26.08 -24.34 2.03
C ARG A 828 -26.53 -23.62 0.76
N LYS A 829 -27.06 -22.41 0.90
CA LYS A 829 -27.36 -21.49 -0.22
C LYS A 829 -26.08 -21.19 -1.02
N PRO A 830 -26.01 -21.44 -2.34
CA PRO A 830 -24.81 -21.16 -3.14
C PRO A 830 -24.42 -19.68 -3.08
N ARG A 831 -23.18 -19.38 -2.71
CA ARG A 831 -22.63 -18.01 -2.56
C ARG A 831 -21.10 -18.03 -2.49
N VAL A 832 -20.50 -16.85 -2.59
CA VAL A 832 -19.12 -16.60 -2.20
C VAL A 832 -18.99 -15.25 -1.50
N ALA A 833 -18.28 -15.20 -0.38
CA ALA A 833 -17.93 -13.96 0.31
C ALA A 833 -16.40 -13.72 0.26
N VAL A 834 -15.96 -12.52 -0.14
CA VAL A 834 -14.55 -12.21 -0.42
C VAL A 834 -14.14 -10.89 0.25
N PRO A 835 -13.22 -10.90 1.21
CA PRO A 835 -12.66 -9.68 1.77
C PRO A 835 -11.55 -9.11 0.87
N VAL A 836 -11.46 -7.79 0.77
CA VAL A 836 -10.41 -7.10 0.01
C VAL A 836 -9.25 -6.61 0.88
N ASN A 837 -9.43 -6.65 2.20
CA ASN A 837 -8.40 -6.32 3.18
C ASN A 837 -8.49 -7.27 4.38
N ALA A 838 -7.37 -7.51 5.06
CA ALA A 838 -7.35 -8.28 6.30
C ALA A 838 -6.19 -7.83 7.18
N LYS A 839 -6.51 -7.26 8.36
CA LYS A 839 -5.51 -6.83 9.34
C LYS A 839 -4.51 -7.96 9.64
N GLY A 840 -3.21 -7.64 9.57
CA GLY A 840 -2.12 -8.58 9.80
C GLY A 840 -1.74 -9.43 8.59
N THR A 841 -2.36 -9.20 7.43
CA THR A 841 -1.93 -9.74 6.12
C THR A 841 -1.55 -8.56 5.23
N SER A 842 -0.53 -8.70 4.37
CA SER A 842 -0.22 -7.65 3.39
C SER A 842 -1.39 -7.45 2.43
N ASP A 843 -1.55 -6.23 1.92
CA ASP A 843 -2.60 -5.91 0.96
C ASP A 843 -2.39 -6.76 -0.32
N GLU A 844 -1.14 -6.87 -0.80
CA GLU A 844 -0.78 -7.70 -1.96
C GLU A 844 -1.33 -9.13 -1.86
N LEU A 845 -0.99 -9.86 -0.79
CA LEU A 845 -1.45 -11.24 -0.61
C LEU A 845 -2.98 -11.33 -0.48
N THR A 846 -3.60 -10.32 0.13
CA THR A 846 -5.07 -10.27 0.27
C THR A 846 -5.75 -10.13 -1.09
N TYR A 847 -5.24 -9.27 -1.97
CA TYR A 847 -5.75 -9.12 -3.33
C TYR A 847 -5.52 -10.38 -4.18
N PHE A 848 -4.34 -11.01 -4.12
CA PHE A 848 -4.10 -12.28 -4.82
C PHE A 848 -5.09 -13.38 -4.38
N ARG A 849 -5.38 -13.47 -3.07
CA ARG A 849 -6.39 -14.40 -2.52
C ARG A 849 -7.81 -14.05 -2.97
N ALA A 850 -8.16 -12.77 -2.96
CA ALA A 850 -9.48 -12.29 -3.39
C ALA A 850 -9.73 -12.62 -4.86
N VAL A 851 -8.77 -12.26 -5.73
CA VAL A 851 -8.80 -12.53 -7.17
C VAL A 851 -8.85 -14.03 -7.45
N ALA A 852 -8.01 -14.84 -6.80
CA ALA A 852 -8.02 -16.30 -6.97
C ALA A 852 -9.40 -16.92 -6.65
N LYS A 853 -10.02 -16.47 -5.56
CA LYS A 853 -11.35 -16.92 -5.14
C LYS A 853 -12.44 -16.47 -6.12
N LEU A 854 -12.42 -15.22 -6.57
CA LEU A 854 -13.39 -14.66 -7.51
C LEU A 854 -13.34 -15.35 -8.87
N ILE A 855 -12.15 -15.54 -9.43
CA ILE A 855 -11.96 -16.23 -10.73
C ILE A 855 -12.48 -17.66 -10.68
N SER A 856 -12.17 -18.40 -9.60
CA SER A 856 -12.64 -19.78 -9.47
C SER A 856 -14.18 -19.86 -9.37
N HIS A 857 -14.80 -18.83 -8.80
CA HIS A 857 -16.26 -18.66 -8.77
C HIS A 857 -16.86 -18.14 -10.08
N GLY A 858 -16.04 -17.88 -11.09
CA GLY A 858 -16.44 -17.53 -12.44
C GLY A 858 -16.54 -16.03 -12.73
N VAL A 859 -16.17 -15.18 -11.77
CA VAL A 859 -16.19 -13.72 -11.91
C VAL A 859 -15.15 -13.29 -12.94
N THR A 860 -15.57 -12.48 -13.91
CA THR A 860 -14.67 -11.91 -14.92
C THR A 860 -13.99 -10.67 -14.37
N LEU A 861 -12.65 -10.65 -14.40
CA LEU A 861 -11.80 -9.56 -13.94
C LEU A 861 -10.75 -9.23 -15.01
N ASP A 862 -10.38 -7.96 -15.15
CA ASP A 862 -9.16 -7.60 -15.89
C ASP A 862 -7.94 -7.84 -14.99
N LEU A 863 -7.07 -8.75 -15.42
CA LEU A 863 -5.87 -9.14 -14.67
C LEU A 863 -4.58 -8.59 -15.28
N GLN A 864 -4.66 -7.74 -16.31
CA GLN A 864 -3.47 -7.31 -17.06
C GLN A 864 -2.37 -6.76 -16.15
N ARG A 865 -2.75 -6.00 -15.12
CA ARG A 865 -1.79 -5.38 -14.19
C ARG A 865 -1.03 -6.37 -13.31
N LEU A 866 -1.56 -7.57 -13.09
CA LEU A 866 -0.85 -8.63 -12.37
C LEU A 866 0.28 -9.26 -13.19
N PHE A 867 0.29 -9.05 -14.51
CA PHE A 867 1.22 -9.71 -15.43
C PHE A 867 2.05 -8.72 -16.26
N TYR A 868 1.57 -7.49 -16.43
CA TYR A 868 2.17 -6.44 -17.25
C TYR A 868 2.24 -5.13 -16.48
N GLY A 869 3.40 -4.49 -16.52
CA GLY A 869 3.66 -3.18 -15.93
C GLY A 869 5.16 -2.89 -15.96
N SER A 870 5.53 -1.62 -15.99
CA SER A 870 6.91 -1.17 -15.80
C SER A 870 6.90 0.28 -15.37
N ILE A 871 7.83 0.65 -14.48
CA ILE A 871 8.06 2.06 -14.15
C ILE A 871 8.64 2.82 -15.35
N ILE A 872 9.25 2.11 -16.31
CA ILE A 872 9.81 2.71 -17.52
C ILE A 872 8.70 3.05 -18.50
N VAL A 873 8.47 4.35 -18.68
CA VAL A 873 7.54 4.87 -19.69
C VAL A 873 8.22 4.89 -21.04
N GLN A 874 7.75 4.02 -21.93
CA GLN A 874 8.15 4.00 -23.33
C GLN A 874 7.54 5.20 -24.05
N LYS A 875 8.38 6.02 -24.70
CA LYS A 875 7.92 7.13 -25.52
C LYS A 875 7.02 6.60 -26.66
N LYS A 876 5.78 7.09 -26.74
CA LYS A 876 4.80 6.63 -27.75
C LYS A 876 5.20 6.97 -29.18
#